data_AF-A0A2E8ZTL5-F1
#
_entry.id   AF-A0A2E8ZTL5-F1
#
_cell.length_a   1.000
_cell.length_b   1.000
_cell.length_c   1.000
_cell.angle_alpha   90.00
_cell.angle_beta   90.00
_cell.angle_gamma   90.00
#
_symmetry.space_group_name_H-M   'P 1'
#
loop_
_entity.id
_entity.type
_entity.pdbx_description
1 polymer ?
#
loop_
_entity_poly.entity_id
_entity_poly.type
_entity_poly.pdbx_seq_one_letter_code
_entity_poly.pdbx_strand_id
1 'polypeptide(L)'
;MKRRIRDIAVLTAVTILAGCSGNSSSGSGSRAEPRYVNGYVGASNVHNALVQAVPINASGQPRTTINDSRAEVYDGERASSTAQAYYRVAVSEQDIGHPMTLITLAKDGQDDGDNQTRIRCQLVAGCGGSWSYGSDAVVDQRLQIAGDGADTPAYELRASVGNVMEDMRINVNWITHLASAFAYTSYIDQSGNEGTDPTTPRSGIYTDVTIERANLWLNRMFGVADIISSQPLEPYDLRNENDVSTAQLSDAIYYGALVAGAQQLAKDEGLNEVTWLYYLVDDFLTYKGQLYQKGGTGTSLYDIFAAARAVLSSNKAYLEERNYRVPAQTDAVLQRLTDQMARLQDGQLTNVSVRFDEVESWNDVVGTTKRFVADLNERLLNWDASDPDTCPSGTDQNATGCVHSFVDPAYVAKTLAYYDNLNAVYDGAAPGLNVMTQRLRDASLAFMACLNGHASCAGDSAYRAADKTYAVNANGSFRLSVAGVAADGSAGGTEDTYAFDILLPSGELIVPYQTAGGASRQLRAEFAVLRSENDLGETVENNPYVRVVYDQQYAQVPLTAVADAQTSTVPDGYVEPVGFRFSWPYVRIPLDQDGSSGQTAELYFEASLIGVRDVLTLAAGGDSPYHYNLAEIGLQLLALGEDEGKLAEDGGVVTLGDKAELTITGKATNAADYYSDSLWPEADDFFRVREGYEAGASAADLFRYRIQYDESVRFGTDSQNLAVYRMADYIEVEVDGYGINRIEIFADDDVGSAGVRNCSVVVVSGTRRTENCTQVSLTGSVLSVQSLVDDGYLGLFSVPSRGAYAPVFAHDSNGKARLAAEGVEETLDGELKAVFALGIAELNVRLAQELVECTRSAGCLDNTVSQFSRLPLALVDVNLVRESKDQWEVAITAGYDYDYLVDILPTGLRAQGLYLAYAVGTTGFVDPDSDETINYGFEIADLIVFRGGVTLLGNSSGESIGLTISANAEYAIDENGEQQPCGVINRKELRVNSCEAVGYLTFRNSLIGVIREERDGVYVVRFIDGQFLILGG
;
A
#
# COMPACT_ATOMS: atom_id res chain seq x y z
N MET A 1 -29.31 -5.34 8.37
CA MET A 1 -28.35 -4.31 8.84
C MET A 1 -28.05 -3.20 7.80
N LYS A 2 -27.65 -3.56 6.57
CA LYS A 2 -27.06 -2.68 5.51
C LYS A 2 -27.74 -1.33 5.20
N ARG A 3 -29.06 -1.17 5.34
CA ARG A 3 -29.75 0.11 5.06
C ARG A 3 -29.70 1.07 6.24
N ARG A 4 -29.96 0.59 7.46
CA ARG A 4 -30.04 1.44 8.66
C ARG A 4 -28.69 1.90 9.19
N ILE A 5 -27.64 1.06 9.15
CA ILE A 5 -26.30 1.53 9.48
C ILE A 5 -25.79 2.52 8.43
N ARG A 6 -26.12 2.34 7.15
CA ARG A 6 -25.83 3.33 6.10
C ARG A 6 -26.57 4.65 6.37
N ASP A 7 -27.85 4.59 6.71
CA ASP A 7 -28.66 5.77 7.00
C ASP A 7 -28.33 6.40 8.39
N ILE A 8 -27.37 5.84 9.15
CA ILE A 8 -26.73 6.48 10.32
C ILE A 8 -25.32 6.95 9.96
N ALA A 9 -24.43 6.06 9.55
CA ALA A 9 -23.03 6.41 9.27
C ALA A 9 -22.94 7.46 8.15
N VAL A 10 -23.71 7.33 7.07
CA VAL A 10 -23.75 8.33 5.99
C VAL A 10 -24.55 9.56 6.40
N LEU A 11 -25.66 9.43 7.13
CA LEU A 11 -26.48 10.59 7.49
C LEU A 11 -25.86 11.43 8.62
N THR A 12 -25.21 10.79 9.59
CA THR A 12 -24.44 11.42 10.67
C THR A 12 -23.11 11.95 10.15
N ALA A 13 -22.41 11.26 9.24
CA ALA A 13 -21.27 11.86 8.55
C ALA A 13 -21.71 13.08 7.72
N VAL A 14 -22.76 13.00 6.90
CA VAL A 14 -23.21 14.12 6.05
C VAL A 14 -23.83 15.28 6.86
N THR A 15 -24.54 15.03 7.96
CA THR A 15 -25.06 16.11 8.82
C THR A 15 -23.99 16.72 9.74
N ILE A 16 -22.93 15.99 10.08
CA ILE A 16 -21.76 16.55 10.77
C ILE A 16 -20.78 17.18 9.76
N LEU A 17 -20.75 16.79 8.48
CA LEU A 17 -19.98 17.48 7.44
C LEU A 17 -20.51 18.90 7.14
N ALA A 18 -21.77 19.20 7.45
CA ALA A 18 -22.29 20.58 7.49
C ALA A 18 -21.77 21.41 8.70
N GLY A 19 -20.89 20.81 9.51
CA GLY A 19 -20.31 21.41 10.68
C GLY A 19 -19.19 20.55 11.24
N CYS A 20 -18.11 20.42 10.47
CA CYS A 20 -16.73 20.38 10.98
C CYS A 20 -16.27 19.14 11.79
N SER A 21 -14.94 18.96 11.94
CA SER A 21 -14.24 17.74 12.40
C SER A 21 -12.67 17.88 12.30
N GLY A 22 -11.73 17.39 13.18
CA GLY A 22 -10.25 17.17 12.87
C GLY A 22 -9.09 17.62 13.80
N ASN A 23 -8.08 16.85 14.33
CA ASN A 23 -7.78 15.40 14.67
C ASN A 23 -6.35 15.19 15.31
N SER A 24 -5.98 14.03 15.96
CA SER A 24 -4.64 13.32 15.84
C SER A 24 -4.36 12.09 16.79
N SER A 25 -3.48 11.15 16.38
CA SER A 25 -2.82 10.12 17.23
C SER A 25 -1.47 9.61 16.65
N SER A 26 -0.66 8.84 17.41
CA SER A 26 0.63 8.29 16.94
C SER A 26 1.07 7.01 17.69
N GLY A 27 1.74 6.06 17.01
CA GLY A 27 2.29 4.84 17.62
C GLY A 27 3.47 4.24 16.84
N SER A 28 4.38 3.53 17.53
CA SER A 28 5.66 3.05 17.00
C SER A 28 5.92 1.55 17.22
N GLY A 29 6.34 0.83 16.17
CA GLY A 29 6.71 -0.61 16.23
C GLY A 29 8.19 -0.89 16.55
N SER A 30 8.49 -2.11 17.01
CA SER A 30 9.83 -2.58 17.39
C SER A 30 10.31 -3.76 16.52
N ARG A 31 11.62 -4.07 16.57
CA ARG A 31 12.32 -4.95 15.61
C ARG A 31 12.48 -6.41 16.13
N ALA A 32 12.23 -7.40 15.27
CA ALA A 32 12.40 -8.84 15.55
C ALA A 32 13.82 -9.38 15.22
N GLU A 33 14.11 -10.62 15.62
CA GLU A 33 15.39 -11.33 15.33
C GLU A 33 15.36 -12.08 13.97
N PRO A 34 16.48 -12.15 13.22
CA PRO A 34 16.51 -12.75 11.88
C PRO A 34 16.62 -14.28 11.86
N ARG A 35 15.89 -14.92 10.94
CA ARG A 35 15.96 -16.36 10.61
C ARG A 35 16.92 -16.61 9.44
N TYR A 36 17.33 -17.86 9.22
CA TYR A 36 18.32 -18.21 8.18
C TYR A 36 18.03 -19.54 7.47
N VAL A 37 18.47 -19.64 6.20
CA VAL A 37 18.67 -20.91 5.48
C VAL A 37 20.11 -21.04 4.98
N ASN A 38 20.51 -22.25 4.58
CA ASN A 38 21.88 -22.54 4.14
C ASN A 38 21.94 -23.48 2.93
N GLY A 39 23.10 -23.59 2.29
CA GLY A 39 23.26 -24.51 1.16
C GLY A 39 24.63 -24.46 0.51
N TYR A 40 24.79 -25.17 -0.60
CA TYR A 40 26.00 -25.18 -1.43
C TYR A 40 25.67 -24.84 -2.89
N VAL A 41 26.59 -24.14 -3.56
CA VAL A 41 26.43 -23.75 -4.97
C VAL A 41 27.26 -24.67 -5.90
N GLY A 42 26.64 -25.11 -7.00
CA GLY A 42 27.22 -26.06 -7.95
C GLY A 42 27.40 -27.45 -7.34
N ALA A 43 28.51 -28.12 -7.65
CA ALA A 43 28.89 -29.40 -7.02
C ALA A 43 29.51 -29.21 -5.61
N SER A 44 29.25 -28.08 -4.95
CA SER A 44 30.10 -27.44 -3.94
C SER A 44 31.38 -26.80 -4.51
N ASN A 45 31.36 -26.36 -5.77
CA ASN A 45 32.51 -25.88 -6.53
C ASN A 45 32.43 -24.42 -7.02
N VAL A 46 31.38 -23.66 -6.63
CA VAL A 46 31.19 -22.26 -7.04
C VAL A 46 31.27 -21.32 -5.83
N HIS A 47 32.26 -20.43 -5.85
CA HIS A 47 32.68 -19.58 -4.73
C HIS A 47 32.43 -18.10 -5.06
N ASN A 48 32.21 -17.27 -4.03
CA ASN A 48 31.91 -15.84 -4.17
C ASN A 48 30.69 -15.55 -5.07
N ALA A 49 29.74 -16.48 -5.19
CA ALA A 49 28.48 -16.25 -5.90
C ALA A 49 27.53 -15.42 -5.02
N LEU A 50 26.76 -14.52 -5.62
CA LEU A 50 25.68 -13.80 -4.93
C LEU A 50 24.48 -14.75 -4.85
N VAL A 51 24.00 -15.06 -3.65
CA VAL A 51 22.80 -15.90 -3.45
C VAL A 51 21.71 -15.03 -2.82
N GLN A 52 20.54 -14.97 -3.47
CA GLN A 52 19.38 -14.21 -3.00
C GLN A 52 18.26 -15.17 -2.61
N ALA A 53 17.67 -14.95 -1.44
CA ALA A 53 16.49 -15.66 -0.95
C ALA A 53 15.24 -14.85 -1.33
N VAL A 54 14.60 -15.21 -2.44
CA VAL A 54 13.50 -14.45 -3.06
C VAL A 54 12.17 -15.15 -2.75
N PRO A 55 11.29 -14.56 -1.92
CA PRO A 55 9.97 -15.11 -1.67
C PRO A 55 9.13 -15.18 -2.95
N ILE A 56 8.22 -16.14 -3.02
CA ILE A 56 7.21 -16.18 -4.08
C ILE A 56 6.00 -15.33 -3.65
N ASN A 57 5.57 -14.39 -4.50
CA ASN A 57 4.42 -13.53 -4.22
C ASN A 57 3.08 -14.30 -4.39
N ALA A 58 1.96 -13.67 -4.02
CA ALA A 58 0.64 -14.30 -4.12
C ALA A 58 0.26 -14.70 -5.56
N SER A 59 0.83 -14.04 -6.57
CA SER A 59 0.67 -14.38 -8.00
C SER A 59 1.55 -15.55 -8.46
N GLY A 60 2.31 -16.17 -7.54
CA GLY A 60 3.25 -17.26 -7.80
C GLY A 60 4.46 -16.84 -8.65
N GLN A 61 4.86 -15.57 -8.61
CA GLN A 61 6.07 -15.03 -9.23
C GLN A 61 7.13 -14.73 -8.17
N PRO A 62 8.44 -14.83 -8.46
CA PRO A 62 9.49 -14.33 -7.55
C PRO A 62 9.26 -12.84 -7.27
N ARG A 63 9.29 -12.44 -5.99
CA ARG A 63 9.00 -11.06 -5.60
C ARG A 63 10.08 -10.11 -6.13
N THR A 64 9.65 -8.99 -6.68
CA THR A 64 10.50 -7.95 -7.24
C THR A 64 10.17 -6.59 -6.63
N THR A 65 11.11 -5.66 -6.76
CA THR A 65 10.99 -4.27 -6.32
C THR A 65 11.72 -3.35 -7.29
N ILE A 66 11.37 -2.07 -7.30
CA ILE A 66 12.01 -1.06 -8.14
C ILE A 66 13.16 -0.42 -7.36
N ASN A 67 14.38 -0.49 -7.88
CA ASN A 67 15.55 0.12 -7.23
C ASN A 67 15.69 1.63 -7.52
N ASP A 68 16.67 2.28 -6.89
CA ASP A 68 16.97 3.72 -7.07
C ASP A 68 17.24 4.12 -8.54
N SER A 69 17.66 3.17 -9.38
CA SER A 69 17.89 3.34 -10.82
C SER A 69 16.64 3.06 -11.68
N ARG A 70 15.47 2.90 -11.05
CA ARG A 70 14.18 2.52 -11.66
C ARG A 70 14.18 1.17 -12.40
N ALA A 71 15.13 0.30 -12.10
CA ALA A 71 15.14 -1.06 -12.64
C ALA A 71 14.44 -2.03 -11.68
N GLU A 72 13.66 -2.95 -12.24
CA GLU A 72 13.10 -4.08 -11.50
C GLU A 72 14.23 -5.02 -11.06
N VAL A 73 14.28 -5.34 -9.77
CA VAL A 73 15.23 -6.26 -9.17
C VAL A 73 14.53 -7.21 -8.21
N TYR A 74 15.10 -8.40 -8.00
CA TYR A 74 14.57 -9.33 -7.00
C TYR A 74 14.60 -8.73 -5.59
N ASP A 75 13.45 -8.81 -4.93
CA ASP A 75 13.26 -8.41 -3.54
C ASP A 75 13.48 -9.65 -2.64
N GLY A 76 14.62 -9.66 -1.97
CA GLY A 76 15.07 -10.81 -1.20
C GLY A 76 16.40 -10.56 -0.51
N GLU A 77 16.58 -11.24 0.63
CA GLU A 77 17.80 -11.17 1.43
C GLU A 77 18.99 -11.76 0.68
N ARG A 78 20.18 -11.16 0.88
CA ARG A 78 21.36 -11.43 0.02
C ARG A 78 22.55 -11.94 0.83
N ALA A 79 23.17 -13.00 0.34
CA ALA A 79 24.40 -13.58 0.89
C ALA A 79 25.44 -13.84 -0.20
N SER A 80 26.65 -14.24 0.21
CA SER A 80 27.70 -14.71 -0.71
C SER A 80 28.11 -16.13 -0.38
N SER A 81 28.34 -16.97 -1.39
CA SER A 81 28.95 -18.29 -1.16
C SER A 81 30.44 -18.14 -0.79
N THR A 82 30.90 -18.95 0.17
CA THR A 82 32.29 -18.93 0.65
C THR A 82 33.24 -19.66 -0.31
N ALA A 83 34.53 -19.68 0.01
CA ALA A 83 35.55 -20.51 -0.65
C ALA A 83 35.29 -22.04 -0.57
N GLN A 84 34.27 -22.47 0.18
CA GLN A 84 33.78 -23.86 0.26
C GLN A 84 32.44 -24.04 -0.48
N ALA A 85 32.04 -23.04 -1.29
CA ALA A 85 30.75 -22.90 -1.95
C ALA A 85 29.51 -22.89 -1.04
N TYR A 86 29.71 -22.95 0.28
CA TYR A 86 28.66 -22.85 1.29
C TYR A 86 28.11 -21.42 1.37
N TYR A 87 26.80 -21.27 1.51
CA TYR A 87 26.17 -19.99 1.84
C TYR A 87 25.25 -20.14 3.05
N ARG A 88 25.02 -19.01 3.72
CA ARG A 88 23.94 -18.82 4.70
C ARG A 88 23.31 -17.47 4.43
N VAL A 89 22.00 -17.43 4.21
CA VAL A 89 21.24 -16.22 3.85
C VAL A 89 20.10 -16.06 4.86
N ALA A 90 19.76 -14.80 5.17
CA ALA A 90 18.65 -14.49 6.06
C ALA A 90 17.30 -14.75 5.35
N VAL A 91 16.25 -14.94 6.15
CA VAL A 91 14.86 -15.04 5.70
C VAL A 91 13.99 -14.26 6.70
N SER A 92 12.97 -13.55 6.22
CA SER A 92 12.03 -12.86 7.10
C SER A 92 11.25 -13.88 7.94
N GLU A 93 10.89 -13.53 9.18
CA GLU A 93 10.01 -14.39 10.00
C GLU A 93 8.64 -14.58 9.34
N GLN A 94 8.18 -13.61 8.55
CA GLN A 94 6.96 -13.68 7.74
C GLN A 94 7.06 -14.60 6.51
N ASP A 95 8.27 -14.92 6.04
CA ASP A 95 8.49 -15.80 4.89
C ASP A 95 8.72 -17.28 5.32
N ILE A 96 8.87 -17.57 6.62
CA ILE A 96 9.04 -18.95 7.12
C ILE A 96 7.73 -19.73 6.97
N GLY A 97 7.81 -20.88 6.30
CA GLY A 97 6.66 -21.72 5.94
C GLY A 97 6.11 -21.46 4.54
N HIS A 98 6.70 -20.54 3.78
CA HIS A 98 6.22 -20.12 2.46
C HIS A 98 7.09 -20.71 1.31
N PRO A 99 6.57 -20.73 0.06
CA PRO A 99 7.38 -21.00 -1.12
C PRO A 99 8.45 -19.94 -1.35
N MET A 100 9.66 -20.38 -1.70
CA MET A 100 10.82 -19.51 -1.91
C MET A 100 11.69 -20.02 -3.05
N THR A 101 12.28 -19.10 -3.82
CA THR A 101 13.32 -19.42 -4.82
C THR A 101 14.65 -18.78 -4.44
N LEU A 102 15.68 -19.62 -4.36
CA LEU A 102 17.07 -19.24 -4.16
C LEU A 102 17.68 -18.94 -5.54
N ILE A 103 17.96 -17.67 -5.81
CA ILE A 103 18.53 -17.22 -7.08
C ILE A 103 20.01 -16.93 -6.86
N THR A 104 20.87 -17.65 -7.57
CA THR A 104 22.33 -17.45 -7.54
C THR A 104 22.79 -16.72 -8.78
N LEU A 105 23.37 -15.53 -8.59
CA LEU A 105 23.91 -14.66 -9.63
C LEU A 105 25.43 -14.55 -9.53
N ALA A 106 26.11 -14.30 -10.65
CA ALA A 106 27.51 -13.92 -10.63
C ALA A 106 27.65 -12.45 -10.15
N LYS A 107 28.67 -12.20 -9.31
CA LYS A 107 29.05 -10.85 -8.90
C LYS A 107 29.81 -10.14 -10.02
N ASP A 108 29.51 -8.87 -10.21
CA ASP A 108 30.19 -8.07 -11.21
C ASP A 108 31.55 -7.56 -10.74
N GLY A 109 32.51 -7.55 -11.66
CA GLY A 109 33.94 -7.57 -11.34
C GLY A 109 34.63 -6.21 -11.31
N GLN A 110 33.88 -5.11 -11.26
CA GLN A 110 34.41 -3.76 -11.55
C GLN A 110 35.25 -3.13 -10.43
N ASP A 111 34.99 -3.43 -9.15
CA ASP A 111 35.63 -2.73 -8.03
C ASP A 111 36.65 -3.55 -7.20
N ASP A 112 36.68 -4.88 -7.27
CA ASP A 112 37.74 -5.65 -6.61
C ASP A 112 37.96 -7.05 -7.22
N GLY A 113 39.18 -7.32 -7.68
CA GLY A 113 39.52 -8.53 -8.46
C GLY A 113 39.41 -9.86 -7.70
N ASP A 114 39.42 -9.82 -6.36
CA ASP A 114 39.28 -10.99 -5.50
C ASP A 114 37.82 -11.32 -5.13
N ASN A 115 36.86 -10.43 -5.43
CA ASN A 115 35.44 -10.59 -5.05
C ASN A 115 34.54 -11.13 -6.20
N GLN A 116 35.13 -11.43 -7.36
CA GLN A 116 34.43 -12.04 -8.49
C GLN A 116 33.96 -13.47 -8.17
N THR A 117 32.85 -13.89 -8.77
CA THR A 117 32.35 -15.28 -8.69
C THR A 117 33.25 -16.23 -9.47
N ARG A 118 33.64 -17.35 -8.86
CA ARG A 118 34.60 -18.29 -9.43
C ARG A 118 34.12 -19.73 -9.33
N ILE A 119 34.46 -20.53 -10.33
CA ILE A 119 34.12 -21.95 -10.43
C ILE A 119 35.38 -22.81 -10.53
N ARG A 120 35.43 -23.91 -9.79
CA ARG A 120 36.56 -24.84 -9.76
C ARG A 120 36.46 -25.93 -10.82
N CYS A 121 37.56 -26.18 -11.53
CA CYS A 121 37.62 -27.24 -12.55
C CYS A 121 37.72 -28.64 -11.94
N GLN A 122 36.74 -29.48 -12.24
CA GLN A 122 36.66 -30.89 -11.85
C GLN A 122 37.28 -31.85 -12.87
N LEU A 123 37.61 -31.37 -14.09
CA LEU A 123 38.15 -32.22 -15.15
C LEU A 123 39.67 -32.35 -15.03
N VAL A 124 40.17 -33.57 -14.82
CA VAL A 124 41.62 -33.86 -14.74
C VAL A 124 42.40 -33.43 -15.99
N ALA A 125 41.74 -33.45 -17.16
CA ALA A 125 42.29 -32.97 -18.42
C ALA A 125 42.16 -31.43 -18.64
N GLY A 126 41.77 -30.68 -17.60
CA GLY A 126 41.43 -29.26 -17.68
C GLY A 126 40.04 -29.01 -18.28
N CYS A 127 39.44 -27.87 -17.95
CA CYS A 127 38.06 -27.54 -18.31
C CYS A 127 37.93 -26.70 -19.59
N GLY A 128 39.05 -26.32 -20.21
CA GLY A 128 39.11 -25.56 -21.46
C GLY A 128 40.18 -24.48 -21.40
N GLY A 129 40.76 -24.12 -22.55
CA GLY A 129 41.79 -23.08 -22.62
C GLY A 129 42.95 -23.31 -21.63
N SER A 130 43.18 -22.33 -20.75
CA SER A 130 44.18 -22.38 -19.67
C SER A 130 43.63 -22.84 -18.31
N TRP A 131 42.36 -23.25 -18.22
CA TRP A 131 41.70 -23.63 -16.96
C TRP A 131 42.08 -25.06 -16.56
N SER A 132 43.02 -25.17 -15.63
CA SER A 132 43.61 -26.45 -15.20
C SER A 132 42.82 -27.11 -14.07
N TYR A 133 42.96 -28.43 -13.94
CA TYR A 133 42.31 -29.23 -12.90
C TYR A 133 42.58 -28.68 -11.48
N GLY A 134 41.52 -28.51 -10.70
CA GLY A 134 41.61 -28.00 -9.32
C GLY A 134 41.92 -26.51 -9.20
N SER A 135 41.97 -25.77 -10.31
CA SER A 135 42.08 -24.30 -10.33
C SER A 135 40.72 -23.65 -10.56
N ASP A 136 40.58 -22.41 -10.08
CA ASP A 136 39.33 -21.66 -10.12
C ASP A 136 39.37 -20.62 -11.26
N ALA A 137 38.42 -20.69 -12.20
CA ALA A 137 38.21 -19.68 -13.24
C ALA A 137 37.13 -18.68 -12.80
N VAL A 138 37.16 -17.47 -13.35
CA VAL A 138 36.05 -16.51 -13.23
C VAL A 138 34.88 -17.03 -14.04
N VAL A 139 33.67 -16.95 -13.50
CA VAL A 139 32.45 -17.30 -14.22
C VAL A 139 32.17 -16.24 -15.28
N ASP A 140 32.16 -16.64 -16.56
CA ASP A 140 31.71 -15.76 -17.65
C ASP A 140 30.22 -15.49 -17.48
N GLN A 141 29.86 -14.22 -17.42
CA GLN A 141 28.48 -13.79 -17.20
C GLN A 141 27.63 -13.89 -18.46
N ARG A 142 28.21 -14.02 -19.66
CA ARG A 142 27.46 -13.85 -20.91
C ARG A 142 27.03 -15.17 -21.56
N LEU A 143 25.76 -15.19 -21.99
CA LEU A 143 25.26 -16.11 -23.00
C LEU A 143 26.04 -15.91 -24.32
N GLN A 144 26.60 -16.97 -24.89
CA GLN A 144 27.29 -16.91 -26.19
C GLN A 144 26.39 -17.42 -27.32
N ILE A 145 25.27 -16.74 -27.55
CA ILE A 145 24.33 -17.04 -28.64
C ILE A 145 24.58 -16.11 -29.84
N ALA A 146 24.55 -16.68 -31.05
CA ALA A 146 24.80 -15.94 -32.27
C ALA A 146 23.56 -15.13 -32.72
N GLY A 147 23.47 -13.87 -32.27
CA GLY A 147 22.49 -12.92 -32.78
C GLY A 147 21.99 -11.87 -31.79
N ASP A 148 22.22 -12.06 -30.48
CA ASP A 148 21.66 -11.19 -29.44
C ASP A 148 22.49 -9.94 -29.12
N GLY A 149 21.77 -8.93 -28.60
CA GLY A 149 22.29 -7.63 -28.21
C GLY A 149 22.94 -7.58 -26.82
N ALA A 150 23.04 -6.38 -26.26
CA ALA A 150 23.73 -6.12 -25.00
C ALA A 150 23.03 -6.69 -23.75
N ASP A 151 21.77 -7.10 -23.88
CA ASP A 151 20.90 -7.58 -22.78
C ASP A 151 20.94 -9.12 -22.62
N THR A 152 22.10 -9.74 -22.86
CA THR A 152 22.26 -11.19 -22.71
C THR A 152 22.14 -11.61 -21.24
N PRO A 153 21.36 -12.67 -20.90
CA PRO A 153 21.19 -13.11 -19.52
C PRO A 153 22.52 -13.39 -18.81
N ALA A 154 22.60 -12.94 -17.56
CA ALA A 154 23.72 -13.19 -16.66
C ALA A 154 23.79 -14.69 -16.26
N TYR A 155 24.94 -15.13 -15.70
CA TYR A 155 25.01 -16.41 -15.01
C TYR A 155 23.96 -16.45 -13.89
N GLU A 156 23.00 -17.37 -14.01
CA GLU A 156 21.92 -17.57 -13.07
C GLU A 156 21.68 -19.06 -12.82
N LEU A 157 21.56 -19.45 -11.54
CA LEU A 157 21.06 -20.76 -11.13
C LEU A 157 19.93 -20.60 -10.11
N ARG A 158 18.94 -21.48 -10.17
CA ARG A 158 17.75 -21.45 -9.29
C ARG A 158 17.66 -22.71 -8.45
N ALA A 159 17.05 -22.61 -7.28
CA ALA A 159 16.46 -23.74 -6.56
C ALA A 159 15.19 -23.25 -5.88
N SER A 160 14.06 -23.93 -6.12
CA SER A 160 12.77 -23.56 -5.53
C SER A 160 12.37 -24.61 -4.49
N VAL A 161 11.80 -24.16 -3.37
CA VAL A 161 11.24 -25.01 -2.30
C VAL A 161 9.79 -24.62 -2.04
N GLY A 162 8.91 -25.60 -1.84
CA GLY A 162 7.49 -25.34 -1.57
C GLY A 162 7.20 -24.88 -0.14
N ASN A 163 8.14 -25.06 0.78
CA ASN A 163 8.03 -24.59 2.17
C ASN A 163 9.44 -24.38 2.74
N VAL A 164 9.80 -23.13 3.04
CA VAL A 164 11.09 -22.79 3.63
C VAL A 164 11.05 -22.86 5.17
N MET A 165 12.04 -23.52 5.79
CA MET A 165 12.15 -23.65 7.24
C MET A 165 13.48 -23.11 7.78
N GLU A 166 13.52 -22.74 9.06
CA GLU A 166 14.77 -22.32 9.73
C GLU A 166 15.85 -23.41 9.67
N ASP A 167 17.08 -22.99 9.33
CA ASP A 167 18.26 -23.81 9.06
C ASP A 167 18.07 -24.92 7.99
N MET A 168 17.02 -24.84 7.17
CA MET A 168 16.83 -25.71 6.00
C MET A 168 18.03 -25.62 5.04
N ARG A 169 18.42 -26.78 4.49
CA ARG A 169 19.46 -26.88 3.46
C ARG A 169 18.83 -26.87 2.06
N ILE A 170 19.26 -25.93 1.24
CA ILE A 170 18.80 -25.72 -0.14
C ILE A 170 20.02 -25.59 -1.05
N ASN A 171 20.40 -26.65 -1.75
CA ASN A 171 21.52 -26.61 -2.69
C ASN A 171 21.10 -25.95 -4.00
N VAL A 172 21.98 -25.19 -4.65
CA VAL A 172 21.69 -24.47 -5.91
C VAL A 172 22.67 -24.90 -6.99
N ASN A 173 22.18 -25.65 -7.99
CA ASN A 173 22.98 -26.18 -9.09
C ASN A 173 22.13 -26.35 -10.37
N TRP A 174 22.71 -26.89 -11.45
CA TRP A 174 21.99 -27.05 -12.71
C TRP A 174 20.80 -28.02 -12.64
N ILE A 175 20.81 -29.03 -11.76
CA ILE A 175 19.69 -29.97 -11.58
C ILE A 175 18.54 -29.29 -10.84
N THR A 176 18.82 -28.47 -9.82
CA THR A 176 17.78 -27.69 -9.13
C THR A 176 17.26 -26.54 -9.99
N HIS A 177 18.10 -25.99 -10.89
CA HIS A 177 17.67 -25.00 -11.88
C HIS A 177 16.72 -25.65 -12.91
N LEU A 178 17.04 -26.86 -13.38
CA LEU A 178 16.16 -27.63 -14.26
C LEU A 178 14.82 -27.98 -13.59
N ALA A 179 14.83 -28.30 -12.30
CA ALA A 179 13.61 -28.49 -11.50
C ALA A 179 12.80 -27.18 -11.35
N SER A 180 13.47 -26.07 -11.02
CA SER A 180 12.83 -24.75 -10.87
C SER A 180 12.23 -24.26 -12.19
N ALA A 181 12.93 -24.43 -13.32
CA ALA A 181 12.43 -24.13 -14.65
C ALA A 181 11.19 -24.97 -14.97
N PHE A 182 11.21 -26.28 -14.67
CA PHE A 182 10.07 -27.16 -14.91
C PHE A 182 8.85 -26.83 -14.02
N ALA A 183 9.08 -26.48 -12.75
CA ALA A 183 8.04 -25.96 -11.86
C ALA A 183 7.39 -24.68 -12.39
N TYR A 184 8.17 -23.83 -13.07
CA TYR A 184 7.72 -22.62 -13.74
C TYR A 184 7.10 -22.87 -15.14
N THR A 185 6.79 -24.12 -15.51
CA THR A 185 6.08 -24.44 -16.77
C THR A 185 4.80 -25.24 -16.56
N SER A 186 3.79 -25.00 -17.39
CA SER A 186 2.52 -25.72 -17.31
C SER A 186 2.57 -27.21 -17.72
N TYR A 187 3.76 -27.74 -18.05
CA TYR A 187 3.96 -29.19 -18.23
C TYR A 187 3.91 -29.95 -16.90
N ILE A 188 3.99 -29.25 -15.77
CA ILE A 188 3.40 -29.74 -14.53
C ILE A 188 1.96 -29.23 -14.50
N ASP A 189 1.06 -30.01 -15.11
CA ASP A 189 -0.38 -29.75 -15.02
C ASP A 189 -0.75 -29.66 -13.54
N GLN A 190 -1.08 -28.45 -13.09
CA GLN A 190 -1.51 -28.16 -11.72
C GLN A 190 -2.61 -29.14 -11.29
N SER A 191 -3.41 -29.59 -12.26
CA SER A 191 -4.65 -30.33 -12.04
C SER A 191 -4.58 -31.84 -12.06
N GLY A 192 -3.59 -32.41 -12.73
CA GLY A 192 -3.58 -33.83 -13.07
C GLY A 192 -4.75 -34.28 -13.97
N ASN A 193 -5.56 -33.37 -14.53
CA ASN A 193 -6.63 -33.71 -15.48
C ASN A 193 -6.07 -34.05 -16.88
N GLU A 194 -4.93 -33.48 -17.27
CA GLU A 194 -4.14 -33.95 -18.41
C GLU A 194 -3.30 -35.21 -18.07
N GLY A 195 -3.41 -35.70 -16.83
CA GLY A 195 -2.76 -36.91 -16.36
C GLY A 195 -1.27 -36.71 -16.08
N THR A 196 -0.45 -37.64 -16.58
CA THR A 196 1.01 -37.63 -16.40
C THR A 196 1.77 -36.99 -17.57
N ASP A 197 1.08 -36.51 -18.61
CA ASP A 197 1.68 -36.06 -19.88
C ASP A 197 0.86 -34.93 -20.54
N PRO A 198 0.83 -33.72 -19.96
CA PRO A 198 0.15 -32.57 -20.54
C PRO A 198 0.69 -32.15 -21.91
N THR A 199 -0.16 -31.51 -22.70
CA THR A 199 0.04 -31.35 -24.15
C THR A 199 0.13 -29.90 -24.64
N THR A 200 -0.17 -28.92 -23.78
CA THR A 200 -0.19 -27.50 -24.17
C THR A 200 0.56 -26.62 -23.16
N PRO A 201 1.61 -25.87 -23.55
CA PRO A 201 2.27 -24.92 -22.68
C PRO A 201 1.43 -23.64 -22.45
N ARG A 202 1.53 -23.08 -21.23
CA ARG A 202 1.00 -21.79 -20.77
C ARG A 202 2.02 -21.15 -19.81
N SER A 203 1.95 -19.84 -19.62
CA SER A 203 2.78 -19.11 -18.64
C SER A 203 2.66 -19.75 -17.26
N GLY A 204 3.79 -20.20 -16.71
CA GLY A 204 3.83 -20.94 -15.45
C GLY A 204 3.94 -20.04 -14.23
N ILE A 205 3.60 -20.64 -13.10
CA ILE A 205 3.36 -19.98 -11.82
C ILE A 205 3.95 -20.91 -10.77
N TYR A 206 4.86 -20.42 -9.93
CA TYR A 206 5.38 -21.18 -8.81
C TYR A 206 4.28 -21.40 -7.76
N THR A 207 3.91 -22.66 -7.56
CA THR A 207 3.14 -23.14 -6.41
C THR A 207 3.92 -24.22 -5.69
N ASP A 208 3.66 -24.38 -4.39
CA ASP A 208 4.27 -25.41 -3.54
C ASP A 208 4.17 -26.79 -4.20
N VAL A 209 3.01 -27.11 -4.78
CA VAL A 209 2.77 -28.37 -5.50
C VAL A 209 3.59 -28.47 -6.79
N THR A 210 3.68 -27.43 -7.62
CA THR A 210 4.54 -27.49 -8.83
C THR A 210 6.01 -27.65 -8.48
N ILE A 211 6.47 -26.97 -7.42
CA ILE A 211 7.86 -27.05 -6.95
C ILE A 211 8.16 -28.46 -6.44
N GLU A 212 7.35 -29.00 -5.51
CA GLU A 212 7.60 -30.33 -4.95
C GLU A 212 7.45 -31.44 -6.01
N ARG A 213 6.53 -31.31 -6.97
CA ARG A 213 6.43 -32.24 -8.09
C ARG A 213 7.67 -32.19 -8.99
N ALA A 214 8.20 -31.00 -9.30
CA ALA A 214 9.42 -30.88 -10.07
C ALA A 214 10.62 -31.50 -9.32
N ASN A 215 10.79 -31.19 -8.05
CA ASN A 215 11.85 -31.74 -7.21
C ASN A 215 11.78 -33.28 -7.17
N LEU A 216 10.60 -33.86 -6.94
CA LEU A 216 10.38 -35.31 -6.99
C LEU A 216 10.61 -35.93 -8.37
N TRP A 217 10.33 -35.20 -9.45
CA TRP A 217 10.51 -35.65 -10.83
C TRP A 217 12.00 -35.77 -11.16
N LEU A 218 12.78 -34.73 -10.82
CA LEU A 218 14.22 -34.72 -11.04
C LEU A 218 14.95 -35.69 -10.09
N ASN A 219 14.46 -35.89 -8.84
CA ASN A 219 14.89 -36.97 -7.94
C ASN A 219 14.77 -38.35 -8.62
N ARG A 220 13.62 -38.64 -9.26
CA ARG A 220 13.37 -39.90 -9.99
C ARG A 220 14.23 -40.04 -11.24
N MET A 221 14.37 -38.98 -12.03
CA MET A 221 15.13 -38.98 -13.28
C MET A 221 16.60 -39.29 -13.07
N PHE A 222 17.24 -38.57 -12.14
CA PHE A 222 18.67 -38.74 -11.86
C PHE A 222 18.95 -39.79 -10.78
N GLY A 223 17.92 -40.30 -10.09
CA GLY A 223 18.06 -41.27 -9.01
C GLY A 223 18.82 -40.69 -7.81
N VAL A 224 18.57 -39.42 -7.48
CA VAL A 224 19.08 -38.71 -6.30
C VAL A 224 18.01 -38.80 -5.19
N ALA A 225 18.43 -38.90 -3.92
CA ALA A 225 17.49 -39.05 -2.81
C ALA A 225 16.62 -37.80 -2.63
N ASP A 226 17.27 -36.64 -2.58
CA ASP A 226 16.64 -35.32 -2.58
C ASP A 226 17.63 -34.27 -3.11
N ILE A 227 17.36 -33.70 -4.29
CA ILE A 227 18.20 -32.66 -4.92
C ILE A 227 18.28 -31.36 -4.11
N ILE A 228 17.28 -31.05 -3.26
CA ILE A 228 17.26 -29.84 -2.46
C ILE A 228 18.19 -29.98 -1.26
N SER A 229 18.03 -31.00 -0.41
CA SER A 229 18.79 -31.11 0.83
C SER A 229 20.08 -31.94 0.75
N SER A 230 20.21 -32.88 -0.21
CA SER A 230 21.40 -33.74 -0.30
C SER A 230 22.63 -32.94 -0.74
N GLN A 231 23.65 -32.86 0.12
CA GLN A 231 24.88 -32.11 -0.20
C GLN A 231 25.66 -32.79 -1.34
N PRO A 232 25.94 -32.10 -2.46
CA PRO A 232 26.85 -32.60 -3.49
C PRO A 232 28.32 -32.51 -3.00
N LEU A 233 29.10 -33.57 -3.20
CA LEU A 233 30.55 -33.56 -2.94
C LEU A 233 31.33 -33.52 -4.26
N GLU A 234 32.04 -32.42 -4.50
CA GLU A 234 32.81 -32.26 -5.75
C GLU A 234 33.89 -33.36 -5.88
N PRO A 235 34.10 -33.94 -7.09
CA PRO A 235 35.10 -34.98 -7.32
C PRO A 235 36.54 -34.62 -6.88
N TYR A 236 36.90 -33.33 -6.91
CA TYR A 236 38.21 -32.84 -6.47
C TYR A 236 38.46 -33.02 -4.96
N ASP A 237 37.41 -32.89 -4.14
CA ASP A 237 37.50 -32.93 -2.67
C ASP A 237 37.29 -34.34 -2.07
N LEU A 238 37.20 -35.38 -2.91
CA LEU A 238 37.35 -36.80 -2.52
C LEU A 238 38.66 -37.11 -1.77
N ARG A 239 39.63 -36.20 -1.80
CA ARG A 239 40.90 -36.29 -1.06
C ARG A 239 40.78 -35.92 0.43
N ASN A 240 39.68 -35.29 0.84
CA ASN A 240 39.45 -34.79 2.19
C ASN A 240 38.73 -35.82 3.06
N GLU A 241 38.92 -35.78 4.37
CA GLU A 241 38.12 -36.59 5.31
C GLU A 241 36.71 -35.99 5.44
N ASN A 242 35.69 -36.86 5.43
CA ASN A 242 34.27 -36.48 5.41
C ASN A 242 33.52 -37.19 6.55
N ASP A 243 33.07 -36.44 7.56
CA ASP A 243 32.44 -36.94 8.79
C ASP A 243 30.91 -37.20 8.65
N VAL A 244 30.52 -37.85 7.55
CA VAL A 244 29.12 -38.25 7.28
C VAL A 244 28.95 -39.76 7.19
N SER A 245 27.71 -40.26 7.33
CA SER A 245 27.46 -41.70 7.26
C SER A 245 27.79 -42.29 5.88
N THR A 246 28.11 -43.59 5.82
CA THR A 246 28.43 -44.30 4.56
C THR A 246 27.38 -44.11 3.45
N ALA A 247 26.10 -44.04 3.80
CA ALA A 247 25.02 -43.82 2.84
C ALA A 247 25.03 -42.37 2.32
N GLN A 248 25.04 -41.39 3.24
CA GLN A 248 25.12 -39.97 2.87
C GLN A 248 26.36 -39.65 2.04
N LEU A 249 27.52 -40.25 2.37
CA LEU A 249 28.74 -40.08 1.57
C LEU A 249 28.59 -40.68 0.17
N SER A 250 27.95 -41.85 0.04
CA SER A 250 27.71 -42.45 -1.27
C SER A 250 26.75 -41.63 -2.14
N ASP A 251 25.72 -41.03 -1.56
CA ASP A 251 24.79 -40.16 -2.31
C ASP A 251 25.41 -38.79 -2.60
N ALA A 252 26.21 -38.22 -1.69
CA ALA A 252 26.95 -36.98 -1.92
C ALA A 252 27.97 -37.11 -3.07
N ILE A 253 28.72 -38.21 -3.13
CA ILE A 253 29.66 -38.50 -4.23
C ILE A 253 28.89 -38.72 -5.55
N TYR A 254 27.76 -39.43 -5.52
CA TYR A 254 26.92 -39.63 -6.72
C TYR A 254 26.36 -38.31 -7.24
N TYR A 255 25.76 -37.49 -6.38
CA TYR A 255 25.16 -36.22 -6.75
C TYR A 255 26.21 -35.21 -7.21
N GLY A 256 27.34 -35.08 -6.49
CA GLY A 256 28.44 -34.22 -6.89
C GLY A 256 29.10 -34.65 -8.21
N ALA A 257 29.17 -35.95 -8.50
CA ALA A 257 29.63 -36.44 -9.81
C ALA A 257 28.64 -36.10 -10.94
N LEU A 258 27.33 -36.18 -10.71
CA LEU A 258 26.31 -35.73 -11.67
C LEU A 258 26.43 -34.23 -11.94
N VAL A 259 26.53 -33.41 -10.89
CA VAL A 259 26.62 -31.96 -11.06
C VAL A 259 27.91 -31.57 -11.77
N ALA A 260 29.05 -32.15 -11.40
CA ALA A 260 30.34 -31.94 -12.05
C ALA A 260 30.42 -32.48 -13.50
N GLY A 261 29.49 -33.35 -13.92
CA GLY A 261 29.39 -33.84 -15.29
C GLY A 261 29.11 -32.74 -16.33
N ALA A 262 28.44 -31.66 -15.92
CA ALA A 262 28.14 -30.49 -16.78
C ALA A 262 29.39 -29.89 -17.42
N GLN A 263 30.51 -29.79 -16.67
CA GLN A 263 31.76 -29.24 -17.19
C GLN A 263 32.32 -30.07 -18.36
N GLN A 264 32.13 -31.39 -18.31
CA GLN A 264 32.57 -32.30 -19.36
C GLN A 264 31.67 -32.18 -20.60
N LEU A 265 30.35 -32.13 -20.41
CA LEU A 265 29.38 -32.00 -21.50
C LEU A 265 29.53 -30.66 -22.25
N ALA A 266 29.54 -29.55 -21.52
CA ALA A 266 29.75 -28.22 -22.11
C ALA A 266 31.08 -28.15 -22.89
N LYS A 267 32.16 -28.71 -22.33
CA LYS A 267 33.46 -28.80 -23.01
C LYS A 267 33.43 -29.66 -24.28
N ASP A 268 32.75 -30.80 -24.26
CA ASP A 268 32.66 -31.71 -25.41
C ASP A 268 31.81 -31.11 -26.55
N GLU A 269 30.82 -30.28 -26.23
CA GLU A 269 30.04 -29.48 -27.19
C GLU A 269 30.75 -28.17 -27.62
N GLY A 270 31.82 -27.76 -26.93
CA GLY A 270 32.55 -26.52 -27.20
C GLY A 270 31.88 -25.25 -26.68
N LEU A 271 30.98 -25.38 -25.70
CA LEU A 271 30.20 -24.32 -25.07
C LEU A 271 30.74 -23.96 -23.67
N ASN A 272 30.27 -22.83 -23.11
CA ASN A 272 30.37 -22.58 -21.67
C ASN A 272 29.21 -23.25 -20.92
N GLU A 273 29.35 -23.49 -19.61
CA GLU A 273 28.35 -24.23 -18.82
C GLU A 273 26.96 -23.56 -18.82
N VAL A 274 26.89 -22.24 -18.89
CA VAL A 274 25.63 -21.47 -18.94
C VAL A 274 24.89 -21.72 -20.26
N THR A 275 25.60 -21.66 -21.39
CA THR A 275 25.03 -21.86 -22.72
C THR A 275 24.63 -23.31 -22.93
N TRP A 276 25.38 -24.29 -22.40
CA TRP A 276 24.97 -25.69 -22.37
C TRP A 276 23.70 -25.91 -21.53
N LEU A 277 23.62 -25.30 -20.34
CA LEU A 277 22.44 -25.42 -19.48
C LEU A 277 21.20 -24.80 -20.13
N TYR A 278 21.34 -23.68 -20.83
CA TYR A 278 20.25 -23.05 -21.60
C TYR A 278 19.66 -24.01 -22.63
N TYR A 279 20.49 -24.66 -23.45
CA TYR A 279 20.01 -25.66 -24.42
C TYR A 279 19.43 -26.90 -23.74
N LEU A 280 20.01 -27.37 -22.64
CA LEU A 280 19.45 -28.49 -21.87
C LEU A 280 18.05 -28.17 -21.32
N VAL A 281 17.81 -26.95 -20.83
CA VAL A 281 16.49 -26.50 -20.37
C VAL A 281 15.51 -26.45 -21.54
N ASP A 282 15.89 -25.89 -22.68
CA ASP A 282 15.03 -25.80 -23.87
C ASP A 282 14.65 -27.19 -24.43
N ASP A 283 15.61 -28.11 -24.57
CA ASP A 283 15.35 -29.51 -24.94
C ASP A 283 14.44 -30.18 -23.89
N PHE A 284 14.74 -30.04 -22.59
CA PHE A 284 13.97 -30.67 -21.52
C PHE A 284 12.51 -30.20 -21.50
N LEU A 285 12.26 -28.90 -21.65
CA LEU A 285 10.92 -28.33 -21.71
C LEU A 285 10.21 -28.70 -23.03
N THR A 286 10.93 -28.74 -24.15
CA THR A 286 10.43 -29.23 -25.45
C THR A 286 9.96 -30.69 -25.38
N TYR A 287 10.70 -31.54 -24.66
CA TYR A 287 10.32 -32.94 -24.38
C TYR A 287 9.51 -33.11 -23.08
N LYS A 288 8.85 -32.05 -22.58
CA LYS A 288 7.89 -32.06 -21.45
C LYS A 288 8.45 -32.60 -20.14
N GLY A 289 9.66 -32.20 -19.77
CA GLY A 289 10.36 -32.70 -18.59
C GLY A 289 10.92 -34.12 -18.77
N GLN A 290 11.10 -34.59 -20.00
CA GLN A 290 11.83 -35.82 -20.31
C GLN A 290 13.17 -35.48 -20.98
N LEU A 291 14.11 -36.43 -20.94
CA LEU A 291 15.31 -36.42 -21.78
C LEU A 291 15.32 -37.67 -22.64
N TYR A 292 16.08 -37.69 -23.74
CA TYR A 292 16.41 -38.97 -24.36
C TYR A 292 17.16 -39.84 -23.34
N GLN A 293 16.77 -41.10 -23.22
CA GLN A 293 17.49 -42.08 -22.40
C GLN A 293 18.91 -42.27 -22.94
N LYS A 294 19.04 -42.36 -24.26
CA LYS A 294 20.32 -42.47 -24.97
C LYS A 294 20.15 -42.05 -26.42
N GLY A 295 21.14 -41.34 -26.97
CA GLY A 295 21.08 -40.82 -28.34
C GLY A 295 19.98 -39.77 -28.50
N GLY A 296 19.45 -39.60 -29.71
CA GLY A 296 18.43 -38.60 -30.00
C GLY A 296 19.00 -37.23 -30.39
N THR A 297 18.25 -36.18 -30.08
CA THR A 297 18.65 -34.76 -30.21
C THR A 297 18.92 -34.17 -28.82
N GLY A 298 19.93 -33.30 -28.72
CA GLY A 298 20.35 -32.72 -27.44
C GLY A 298 21.22 -33.64 -26.57
N THR A 299 21.49 -33.19 -25.35
CA THR A 299 22.17 -34.00 -24.31
C THR A 299 21.23 -35.10 -23.79
N SER A 300 21.63 -36.37 -23.87
CA SER A 300 20.83 -37.49 -23.34
C SER A 300 21.21 -37.87 -21.89
N LEU A 301 20.32 -38.57 -21.18
CA LEU A 301 20.57 -39.06 -19.82
C LEU A 301 21.77 -40.03 -19.77
N TYR A 302 22.02 -40.78 -20.85
CA TYR A 302 23.22 -41.60 -21.00
C TYR A 302 24.49 -40.75 -21.01
N ASP A 303 24.46 -39.60 -21.69
CA ASP A 303 25.62 -38.70 -21.79
C ASP A 303 25.92 -38.06 -20.43
N ILE A 304 24.88 -37.66 -19.69
CA ILE A 304 25.00 -37.17 -18.30
C ILE A 304 25.64 -38.22 -17.39
N PHE A 305 25.17 -39.47 -17.41
CA PHE A 305 25.78 -40.54 -16.60
C PHE A 305 27.18 -40.93 -17.08
N ALA A 306 27.45 -40.87 -18.39
CA ALA A 306 28.76 -41.12 -18.98
C ALA A 306 29.78 -40.06 -18.52
N ALA A 307 29.41 -38.78 -18.61
CA ALA A 307 30.19 -37.65 -18.16
C ALA A 307 30.47 -37.75 -16.66
N ALA A 308 29.44 -37.90 -15.82
CA ALA A 308 29.58 -38.05 -14.37
C ALA A 308 30.54 -39.18 -13.98
N ARG A 309 30.43 -40.34 -14.64
CA ARG A 309 31.31 -41.49 -14.43
C ARG A 309 32.74 -41.23 -14.91
N ALA A 310 32.92 -40.58 -16.05
CA ALA A 310 34.24 -40.25 -16.60
C ALA A 310 34.99 -39.26 -15.71
N VAL A 311 34.30 -38.20 -15.23
CA VAL A 311 34.85 -37.24 -14.28
C VAL A 311 35.24 -37.94 -12.98
N LEU A 312 34.32 -38.70 -12.36
CA LEU A 312 34.57 -39.38 -11.10
C LEU A 312 35.71 -40.40 -11.19
N SER A 313 35.77 -41.19 -12.26
CA SER A 313 36.81 -42.19 -12.47
C SER A 313 38.19 -41.55 -12.70
N SER A 314 38.24 -40.41 -13.41
CA SER A 314 39.49 -39.69 -13.66
C SER A 314 40.01 -39.05 -12.37
N ASN A 315 39.12 -38.42 -11.59
CA ASN A 315 39.45 -37.83 -10.29
C ASN A 315 40.00 -38.91 -9.34
N LYS A 316 39.31 -40.05 -9.21
CA LYS A 316 39.78 -41.17 -8.38
C LYS A 316 41.21 -41.58 -8.77
N ALA A 317 41.47 -41.88 -10.04
CA ALA A 317 42.78 -42.32 -10.49
C ALA A 317 43.88 -41.28 -10.21
N TYR A 318 43.64 -40.01 -10.52
CA TYR A 318 44.59 -38.91 -10.29
C TYR A 318 44.93 -38.69 -8.80
N LEU A 319 43.94 -38.91 -7.91
CA LEU A 319 44.10 -38.79 -6.46
C LEU A 319 44.83 -39.99 -5.86
N GLU A 320 44.52 -41.21 -6.30
CA GLU A 320 45.23 -42.44 -5.91
C GLU A 320 46.69 -42.42 -6.36
N GLU A 321 46.99 -41.95 -7.59
CA GLU A 321 48.35 -41.72 -8.08
C GLU A 321 49.17 -40.74 -7.21
N ARG A 322 48.50 -39.84 -6.49
CA ARG A 322 49.11 -38.89 -5.55
C ARG A 322 49.13 -39.37 -4.10
N ASN A 323 48.71 -40.61 -3.83
CA ASN A 323 48.58 -41.21 -2.51
C ASN A 323 47.55 -40.51 -1.59
N TYR A 324 46.53 -39.84 -2.15
CA TYR A 324 45.37 -39.42 -1.38
C TYR A 324 44.47 -40.62 -1.06
N ARG A 325 43.81 -40.58 0.10
CA ARG A 325 42.91 -41.63 0.56
C ARG A 325 41.49 -41.37 0.04
N VAL A 326 41.16 -41.93 -1.11
CA VAL A 326 39.81 -41.85 -1.70
C VAL A 326 38.81 -42.73 -0.91
N PRO A 327 37.57 -42.27 -0.63
CA PRO A 327 36.52 -43.07 0.00
C PRO A 327 36.17 -44.33 -0.79
N ALA A 328 36.02 -45.48 -0.10
CA ALA A 328 35.66 -46.75 -0.72
C ALA A 328 34.26 -46.75 -1.38
N GLN A 329 33.39 -45.82 -0.95
CA GLN A 329 32.08 -45.54 -1.52
C GLN A 329 32.18 -45.13 -3.00
N THR A 330 33.31 -44.55 -3.42
CA THR A 330 33.55 -44.11 -4.81
C THR A 330 33.41 -45.27 -5.82
N ASP A 331 33.87 -46.48 -5.47
CA ASP A 331 33.72 -47.65 -6.34
C ASP A 331 32.26 -48.11 -6.46
N ALA A 332 31.49 -48.02 -5.37
CA ALA A 332 30.06 -48.31 -5.39
C ALA A 332 29.29 -47.31 -6.26
N VAL A 333 29.69 -46.03 -6.24
CA VAL A 333 29.12 -44.97 -7.09
C VAL A 333 29.48 -45.17 -8.57
N LEU A 334 30.74 -45.53 -8.88
CA LEU A 334 31.16 -45.85 -10.25
C LEU A 334 30.40 -47.08 -10.80
N GLN A 335 30.14 -48.09 -9.97
CA GLN A 335 29.29 -49.22 -10.36
C GLN A 335 27.82 -48.79 -10.54
N ARG A 336 27.24 -48.00 -9.63
CA ARG A 336 25.88 -47.45 -9.74
C ARG A 336 25.68 -46.70 -11.07
N LEU A 337 26.60 -45.81 -11.44
CA LEU A 337 26.55 -45.11 -12.72
C LEU A 337 26.63 -46.07 -13.92
N THR A 338 27.52 -47.06 -13.86
CA THR A 338 27.64 -48.11 -14.90
C THR A 338 26.34 -48.91 -15.05
N ASP A 339 25.72 -49.28 -13.93
CA ASP A 339 24.46 -50.05 -13.89
C ASP A 339 23.27 -49.23 -14.40
N GLN A 340 23.24 -47.91 -14.16
CA GLN A 340 22.23 -47.02 -14.73
C GLN A 340 22.41 -46.88 -16.25
N MET A 341 23.63 -46.59 -16.72
CA MET A 341 23.95 -46.49 -18.15
C MET A 341 23.56 -47.76 -18.94
N ALA A 342 23.68 -48.94 -18.32
CA ALA A 342 23.36 -50.22 -18.94
C ALA A 342 21.83 -50.48 -19.10
N ARG A 343 20.97 -49.69 -18.45
CA ARG A 343 19.50 -49.83 -18.50
C ARG A 343 18.84 -48.94 -19.56
N LEU A 344 19.55 -47.93 -20.05
CA LEU A 344 19.03 -46.88 -20.94
C LEU A 344 18.89 -47.37 -22.39
N GLN A 345 17.77 -47.04 -23.02
CA GLN A 345 17.43 -47.47 -24.39
C GLN A 345 17.68 -46.37 -25.41
N ASP A 346 18.20 -46.74 -26.57
CA ASP A 346 18.58 -45.82 -27.65
C ASP A 346 17.34 -45.27 -28.37
N GLY A 347 17.29 -43.95 -28.58
CA GLY A 347 16.21 -43.24 -29.27
C GLY A 347 14.87 -43.16 -28.54
N GLN A 348 14.78 -43.57 -27.27
CA GLN A 348 13.59 -43.42 -26.44
C GLN A 348 13.74 -42.24 -25.48
N LEU A 349 12.66 -41.49 -25.24
CA LEU A 349 12.59 -40.56 -24.11
C LEU A 349 12.52 -41.32 -22.78
N THR A 350 12.89 -40.66 -21.68
CA THR A 350 12.55 -41.09 -20.33
C THR A 350 11.03 -41.10 -20.16
N ASN A 351 10.54 -41.88 -19.19
CA ASN A 351 9.14 -41.94 -18.83
C ASN A 351 9.00 -41.74 -17.32
N VAL A 352 9.52 -40.60 -16.85
CA VAL A 352 9.36 -40.18 -15.46
C VAL A 352 7.97 -39.58 -15.30
N SER A 353 7.27 -39.94 -14.23
CA SER A 353 6.05 -39.26 -13.84
C SER A 353 5.95 -39.15 -12.32
N VAL A 354 5.34 -38.07 -11.84
CA VAL A 354 4.98 -37.85 -10.45
C VAL A 354 3.48 -37.53 -10.41
N ARG A 355 2.70 -38.42 -9.79
CA ARG A 355 1.26 -38.23 -9.59
C ARG A 355 1.02 -37.17 -8.51
N PHE A 356 -0.14 -36.52 -8.57
CA PHE A 356 -0.54 -35.50 -7.59
C PHE A 356 -0.62 -36.06 -6.15
N ASP A 357 -1.08 -37.31 -5.98
CA ASP A 357 -1.20 -37.95 -4.67
C ASP A 357 0.14 -38.43 -4.09
N GLU A 358 1.23 -38.44 -4.86
CA GLU A 358 2.57 -38.72 -4.35
C GLU A 358 3.18 -37.50 -3.63
N VAL A 359 2.51 -36.34 -3.69
CA VAL A 359 2.78 -35.15 -2.87
C VAL A 359 1.81 -35.16 -1.67
N GLU A 360 1.78 -36.29 -0.97
CA GLU A 360 0.62 -36.84 -0.22
C GLU A 360 0.01 -35.91 0.86
N SER A 361 0.74 -34.88 1.32
CA SER A 361 0.23 -33.84 2.22
C SER A 361 -0.79 -32.87 1.60
N TRP A 362 -0.82 -32.72 0.26
CA TRP A 362 -1.57 -31.63 -0.41
C TRP A 362 -3.00 -31.99 -0.83
N ASN A 363 -3.33 -33.27 -1.00
CA ASN A 363 -4.71 -33.69 -1.30
C ASN A 363 -5.68 -33.27 -0.20
N ASP A 364 -5.27 -33.44 1.07
CA ASP A 364 -6.05 -32.96 2.21
C ASP A 364 -6.10 -31.42 2.26
N VAL A 365 -5.03 -30.70 1.89
CA VAL A 365 -5.06 -29.22 1.85
C VAL A 365 -6.07 -28.71 0.81
N VAL A 366 -6.09 -29.24 -0.41
CA VAL A 366 -7.07 -28.83 -1.43
C VAL A 366 -8.49 -29.25 -1.04
N GLY A 367 -8.66 -30.45 -0.49
CA GLY A 367 -9.96 -30.95 -0.03
C GLY A 367 -10.53 -30.19 1.18
N THR A 368 -9.68 -29.84 2.15
CA THR A 368 -10.04 -29.01 3.31
C THR A 368 -10.35 -27.58 2.88
N THR A 369 -9.57 -27.02 1.95
CA THR A 369 -9.87 -25.68 1.43
C THR A 369 -11.21 -25.61 0.72
N LYS A 370 -11.55 -26.58 -0.13
CA LYS A 370 -12.85 -26.58 -0.83
C LYS A 370 -14.02 -26.54 0.13
N ARG A 371 -13.94 -27.26 1.27
CA ARG A 371 -14.94 -27.19 2.34
C ARG A 371 -14.95 -25.82 3.02
N PHE A 372 -13.77 -25.27 3.32
CA PHE A 372 -13.65 -23.96 3.94
C PHE A 372 -14.16 -22.81 3.06
N VAL A 373 -13.83 -22.79 1.76
CA VAL A 373 -14.33 -21.79 0.80
C VAL A 373 -15.83 -21.91 0.60
N ALA A 374 -16.39 -23.12 0.60
CA ALA A 374 -17.84 -23.31 0.53
C ALA A 374 -18.56 -22.79 1.80
N ASP A 375 -18.10 -23.17 3.00
CA ASP A 375 -18.64 -22.69 4.29
C ASP A 375 -18.43 -21.17 4.45
N LEU A 376 -17.29 -20.63 4.00
CA LEU A 376 -17.04 -19.19 4.01
C LEU A 376 -17.97 -18.44 3.04
N ASN A 377 -18.18 -18.94 1.82
CA ASN A 377 -19.09 -18.33 0.86
C ASN A 377 -20.53 -18.30 1.40
N GLU A 378 -21.00 -19.40 2.02
CA GLU A 378 -22.30 -19.46 2.69
C GLU A 378 -22.42 -18.38 3.78
N ARG A 379 -21.41 -18.28 4.67
CA ARG A 379 -21.41 -17.32 5.78
C ARG A 379 -21.30 -15.86 5.33
N LEU A 380 -20.50 -15.56 4.31
CA LEU A 380 -20.37 -14.21 3.77
C LEU A 380 -21.66 -13.76 3.06
N LEU A 381 -22.36 -14.68 2.37
CA LEU A 381 -23.69 -14.40 1.81
C LEU A 381 -24.72 -14.15 2.92
N ASN A 382 -24.68 -14.92 4.01
CA ASN A 382 -25.54 -14.76 5.19
C ASN A 382 -24.86 -13.98 6.34
N TRP A 383 -24.15 -12.88 6.02
CA TRP A 383 -23.34 -12.14 7.00
C TRP A 383 -24.09 -11.76 8.29
N ASP A 384 -25.26 -11.13 8.15
CA ASP A 384 -26.08 -10.59 9.24
C ASP A 384 -27.27 -11.50 9.63
N ALA A 385 -27.14 -12.82 9.43
CA ALA A 385 -28.19 -13.79 9.78
C ALA A 385 -29.57 -13.45 9.18
N SER A 386 -29.57 -12.88 7.97
CA SER A 386 -30.77 -12.40 7.29
C SER A 386 -31.45 -13.44 6.41
N ASP A 387 -30.83 -14.61 6.21
CA ASP A 387 -31.48 -15.75 5.56
C ASP A 387 -32.61 -16.32 6.46
N PRO A 388 -33.82 -16.58 5.93
CA PRO A 388 -34.93 -17.14 6.71
C PRO A 388 -34.64 -18.49 7.38
N ASP A 389 -33.74 -19.29 6.79
CA ASP A 389 -33.35 -20.62 7.28
C ASP A 389 -32.00 -20.57 8.05
N THR A 390 -31.62 -19.41 8.60
CA THR A 390 -30.38 -19.26 9.37
C THR A 390 -30.31 -20.19 10.59
N CYS A 391 -29.14 -20.81 10.80
CA CYS A 391 -28.87 -21.65 11.97
C CYS A 391 -28.97 -20.85 13.29
N PRO A 392 -29.66 -21.36 14.33
CA PRO A 392 -29.68 -20.72 15.65
C PRO A 392 -28.29 -20.56 16.26
N SER A 393 -28.12 -19.55 17.13
CA SER A 393 -26.89 -19.34 17.91
C SER A 393 -26.43 -20.63 18.62
N GLY A 394 -25.14 -20.92 18.55
CA GLY A 394 -24.53 -22.12 19.15
C GLY A 394 -24.79 -23.45 18.43
N THR A 395 -25.33 -23.43 17.20
CA THR A 395 -25.45 -24.63 16.35
C THR A 395 -24.06 -25.16 15.94
N ASP A 396 -23.92 -26.49 15.80
CA ASP A 396 -22.70 -27.13 15.28
C ASP A 396 -22.37 -26.61 13.88
N GLN A 397 -21.11 -26.19 13.65
CA GLN A 397 -20.62 -25.67 12.36
C GLN A 397 -20.82 -26.66 11.19
N ASN A 398 -21.01 -27.95 11.47
CA ASN A 398 -21.25 -28.99 10.47
C ASN A 398 -22.74 -29.31 10.24
N ALA A 399 -23.66 -28.57 10.87
CA ALA A 399 -25.09 -28.78 10.67
C ALA A 399 -25.52 -28.40 9.25
N THR A 400 -26.19 -29.33 8.55
CA THR A 400 -26.61 -29.19 7.14
C THR A 400 -28.12 -28.92 6.96
N GLY A 401 -28.82 -28.57 8.05
CA GLY A 401 -30.27 -28.34 8.07
C GLY A 401 -30.67 -26.86 8.12
N CYS A 402 -29.72 -25.95 7.98
CA CYS A 402 -29.86 -24.49 8.11
C CYS A 402 -28.65 -23.81 7.45
N VAL A 403 -28.75 -22.50 7.20
CA VAL A 403 -27.68 -21.68 6.60
C VAL A 403 -26.85 -21.03 7.71
N HIS A 404 -25.53 -21.17 7.70
CA HIS A 404 -24.67 -20.53 8.69
C HIS A 404 -24.44 -19.05 8.40
N SER A 405 -24.37 -18.22 9.44
CA SER A 405 -24.00 -16.80 9.34
C SER A 405 -22.53 -16.56 9.69
N PHE A 406 -21.99 -15.40 9.29
CA PHE A 406 -20.65 -14.96 9.68
C PHE A 406 -20.64 -14.38 11.11
N VAL A 407 -21.63 -13.55 11.44
CA VAL A 407 -21.86 -13.02 12.80
C VAL A 407 -22.96 -13.85 13.50
N ASP A 408 -22.85 -14.06 14.81
CA ASP A 408 -23.86 -14.85 15.55
C ASP A 408 -25.26 -14.18 15.49
N PRO A 409 -26.35 -14.92 15.21
CA PRO A 409 -27.68 -14.34 15.07
C PRO A 409 -28.23 -13.65 16.32
N ALA A 410 -27.88 -14.13 17.53
CA ALA A 410 -28.32 -13.50 18.78
C ALA A 410 -27.57 -12.17 18.99
N TYR A 411 -26.29 -12.13 18.63
CA TYR A 411 -25.50 -10.90 18.63
C TYR A 411 -26.03 -9.87 17.64
N VAL A 412 -26.38 -10.29 16.42
CA VAL A 412 -27.02 -9.41 15.42
C VAL A 412 -28.35 -8.88 15.96
N ALA A 413 -29.18 -9.72 16.57
CA ALA A 413 -30.47 -9.31 17.12
C ALA A 413 -30.34 -8.25 18.23
N LYS A 414 -29.41 -8.41 19.19
CA LYS A 414 -29.16 -7.38 20.22
C LYS A 414 -28.57 -6.11 19.60
N THR A 415 -27.62 -6.25 18.66
CA THR A 415 -27.04 -5.09 17.95
C THR A 415 -28.11 -4.27 17.25
N LEU A 416 -28.99 -4.91 16.47
CA LEU A 416 -30.09 -4.22 15.79
C LEU A 416 -31.04 -3.51 16.77
N ALA A 417 -31.36 -4.13 17.91
CA ALA A 417 -32.19 -3.51 18.95
C ALA A 417 -31.50 -2.28 19.59
N TYR A 418 -30.19 -2.35 19.84
CA TYR A 418 -29.41 -1.24 20.37
C TYR A 418 -29.36 -0.05 19.40
N TYR A 419 -29.03 -0.27 18.12
CA TYR A 419 -29.00 0.81 17.12
C TYR A 419 -30.39 1.34 16.77
N ASP A 420 -31.46 0.52 16.79
CA ASP A 420 -32.83 1.03 16.64
C ASP A 420 -33.24 1.94 17.81
N ASN A 421 -32.74 1.68 19.03
CA ASN A 421 -32.92 2.57 20.17
C ASN A 421 -32.10 3.87 20.02
N LEU A 422 -30.81 3.75 19.70
CA LEU A 422 -29.92 4.90 19.47
C LEU A 422 -30.45 5.84 18.37
N ASN A 423 -31.01 5.28 17.29
CA ASN A 423 -31.73 6.02 16.25
C ASN A 423 -32.90 6.84 16.80
N ALA A 424 -33.81 6.19 17.53
CA ALA A 424 -34.99 6.86 18.07
C ALA A 424 -34.62 8.01 19.03
N VAL A 425 -33.50 7.86 19.73
CA VAL A 425 -32.94 8.89 20.62
C VAL A 425 -32.28 10.02 19.83
N TYR A 426 -31.48 9.72 18.80
CA TYR A 426 -30.89 10.71 17.89
C TYR A 426 -31.96 11.53 17.15
N ASP A 427 -32.95 10.88 16.52
CA ASP A 427 -34.07 11.55 15.84
C ASP A 427 -34.85 12.48 16.77
N GLY A 428 -34.95 12.10 18.06
CA GLY A 428 -35.53 12.94 19.10
C GLY A 428 -34.67 14.17 19.45
N ALA A 429 -33.34 14.06 19.42
CA ALA A 429 -32.40 15.10 19.85
C ALA A 429 -31.90 16.02 18.72
N ALA A 430 -31.86 15.54 17.47
CA ALA A 430 -31.30 16.24 16.31
C ALA A 430 -31.84 17.67 16.08
N PRO A 431 -33.16 17.96 16.25
CA PRO A 431 -33.66 19.34 16.16
C PRO A 431 -33.07 20.26 17.24
N GLY A 432 -32.77 19.72 18.43
CA GLY A 432 -32.10 20.44 19.50
C GLY A 432 -30.62 20.73 19.20
N LEU A 433 -29.92 19.76 18.59
CA LEU A 433 -28.52 19.91 18.17
C LEU A 433 -28.39 21.02 17.12
N ASN A 434 -29.26 21.04 16.11
CA ASN A 434 -29.31 22.10 15.11
C ASN A 434 -29.53 23.50 15.73
N VAL A 435 -30.46 23.62 16.69
CA VAL A 435 -30.68 24.88 17.42
C VAL A 435 -29.47 25.27 18.28
N MET A 436 -28.76 24.30 18.87
CA MET A 436 -27.54 24.56 19.64
C MET A 436 -26.44 25.16 18.76
N THR A 437 -26.14 24.53 17.63
CA THR A 437 -25.09 24.97 16.69
C THR A 437 -25.40 26.35 16.10
N GLN A 438 -26.65 26.58 15.67
CA GLN A 438 -27.10 27.91 15.22
C GLN A 438 -26.94 28.97 16.31
N ARG A 439 -27.32 28.66 17.55
CA ARG A 439 -27.23 29.61 18.66
C ARG A 439 -25.80 29.96 19.04
N LEU A 440 -24.88 28.99 18.99
CA LEU A 440 -23.45 29.23 19.21
C LEU A 440 -22.87 30.12 18.10
N ARG A 441 -23.13 29.80 16.83
CA ARG A 441 -22.73 30.61 15.66
C ARG A 441 -23.22 32.06 15.78
N ASP A 442 -24.52 32.24 15.98
CA ASP A 442 -25.16 33.56 16.01
C ASP A 442 -24.67 34.39 17.21
N ALA A 443 -24.43 33.76 18.37
CA ALA A 443 -23.84 34.42 19.53
C ALA A 443 -22.38 34.83 19.31
N SER A 444 -21.57 34.02 18.62
CA SER A 444 -20.19 34.37 18.26
C SER A 444 -20.13 35.55 17.30
N LEU A 445 -20.96 35.56 16.25
CA LEU A 445 -21.05 36.69 15.30
C LEU A 445 -21.52 37.99 16.01
N ALA A 446 -22.56 37.92 16.83
CA ALA A 446 -23.04 39.06 17.60
C ALA A 446 -21.98 39.57 18.59
N PHE A 447 -21.24 38.67 19.24
CA PHE A 447 -20.15 39.04 20.15
C PHE A 447 -19.01 39.79 19.43
N MET A 448 -18.57 39.31 18.26
CA MET A 448 -17.56 40.01 17.44
C MET A 448 -18.04 41.40 16.98
N ALA A 449 -19.32 41.55 16.62
CA ALA A 449 -19.91 42.85 16.33
C ALA A 449 -19.92 43.79 17.56
N CYS A 450 -20.20 43.27 18.76
CA CYS A 450 -20.22 44.06 19.99
C CYS A 450 -18.85 44.45 20.51
N LEU A 451 -17.82 43.63 20.27
CA LEU A 451 -16.41 44.00 20.53
C LEU A 451 -15.97 45.20 19.69
N ASN A 452 -16.55 45.37 18.50
CA ASN A 452 -16.32 46.50 17.60
C ASN A 452 -17.32 47.66 17.77
N GLY A 453 -18.14 47.64 18.83
CA GLY A 453 -19.04 48.76 19.16
C GLY A 453 -20.21 48.96 18.19
N HIS A 454 -20.61 47.92 17.46
CA HIS A 454 -21.70 47.98 16.48
C HIS A 454 -23.02 48.47 17.11
N ALA A 455 -23.81 49.24 16.34
CA ALA A 455 -24.99 49.96 16.85
C ALA A 455 -26.07 49.04 17.45
N SER A 456 -26.18 47.79 16.99
CA SER A 456 -27.10 46.77 17.54
C SER A 456 -26.80 46.40 19.01
N CYS A 457 -25.56 46.62 19.46
CA CYS A 457 -25.12 46.27 20.82
C CYS A 457 -25.43 47.36 21.85
N ALA A 458 -25.88 48.55 21.40
CA ALA A 458 -26.31 49.64 22.26
C ALA A 458 -27.68 49.34 22.91
N GLY A 459 -27.68 48.49 23.93
CA GLY A 459 -28.87 48.03 24.65
C GLY A 459 -29.04 46.52 24.70
N ASP A 460 -28.17 45.75 24.05
CA ASP A 460 -28.15 44.30 24.19
C ASP A 460 -27.63 43.89 25.59
N SER A 461 -28.47 43.17 26.33
CA SER A 461 -28.18 42.70 27.69
C SER A 461 -27.33 41.41 27.71
N ALA A 462 -27.15 40.74 26.57
CA ALA A 462 -26.26 39.58 26.47
C ALA A 462 -24.78 40.00 26.59
N TYR A 463 -24.41 41.10 25.93
CA TYR A 463 -23.06 41.66 25.96
C TYR A 463 -22.73 42.39 27.27
N ARG A 464 -21.54 42.14 27.82
CA ARG A 464 -20.97 42.90 28.94
C ARG A 464 -19.63 43.51 28.54
N ALA A 465 -19.66 44.80 28.23
CA ALA A 465 -18.46 45.55 27.84
C ALA A 465 -17.36 45.58 28.92
N ALA A 466 -17.72 45.53 30.21
CA ALA A 466 -16.75 45.54 31.31
C ALA A 466 -15.87 44.28 31.35
N ASP A 467 -16.47 43.13 31.06
CA ASP A 467 -15.82 41.81 31.14
C ASP A 467 -15.38 41.30 29.75
N LYS A 468 -15.73 42.00 28.67
CA LYS A 468 -15.68 41.54 27.27
C LYS A 468 -16.25 40.12 27.08
N THR A 469 -17.49 39.90 27.55
CA THR A 469 -18.17 38.59 27.40
C THR A 469 -19.58 38.72 26.82
N TYR A 470 -20.11 37.65 26.22
CA TYR A 470 -21.43 37.60 25.60
C TYR A 470 -22.24 36.37 26.02
N ALA A 471 -23.49 36.53 26.46
CA ALA A 471 -24.34 35.40 26.86
C ALA A 471 -24.95 34.65 25.67
N VAL A 472 -24.81 33.31 25.64
CA VAL A 472 -25.48 32.44 24.67
C VAL A 472 -26.90 32.07 25.13
N ASN A 473 -27.12 32.04 26.45
CA ASN A 473 -28.38 31.62 27.07
C ASN A 473 -29.06 32.74 27.88
N ALA A 474 -30.38 32.66 28.02
CA ALA A 474 -31.21 33.76 28.55
C ALA A 474 -31.01 34.04 30.05
N ASN A 475 -30.49 33.09 30.82
CA ASN A 475 -30.07 33.28 32.22
C ASN A 475 -28.64 33.83 32.34
N GLY A 476 -27.88 33.89 31.24
CA GLY A 476 -26.52 34.40 31.20
C GLY A 476 -25.47 33.52 31.90
N SER A 477 -25.74 32.23 32.11
CA SER A 477 -24.78 31.31 32.75
C SER A 477 -23.70 30.81 31.80
N PHE A 478 -23.97 30.74 30.51
CA PHE A 478 -23.02 30.33 29.47
C PHE A 478 -22.61 31.58 28.68
N ARG A 479 -21.38 32.06 28.93
CA ARG A 479 -20.85 33.32 28.38
C ARG A 479 -19.57 33.09 27.60
N LEU A 480 -19.56 33.47 26.33
CA LEU A 480 -18.38 33.49 25.47
C LEU A 480 -17.38 34.56 25.95
N SER A 481 -16.09 34.32 25.74
CA SER A 481 -15.00 35.29 25.87
C SER A 481 -14.09 35.22 24.65
N VAL A 482 -13.17 36.18 24.50
CA VAL A 482 -12.25 36.26 23.35
C VAL A 482 -10.79 36.34 23.81
N ALA A 483 -9.90 35.64 23.12
CA ALA A 483 -8.45 35.74 23.29
C ALA A 483 -7.77 35.89 21.91
N GLY A 484 -6.71 36.70 21.84
CA GLY A 484 -5.82 36.75 20.67
C GLY A 484 -4.79 35.63 20.73
N VAL A 485 -4.47 35.03 19.58
CA VAL A 485 -3.54 33.91 19.45
C VAL A 485 -2.23 34.41 18.88
N ALA A 486 -1.15 34.31 19.66
CA ALA A 486 0.19 34.62 19.18
C ALA A 486 0.66 33.55 18.17
N ALA A 487 1.48 33.96 17.18
CA ALA A 487 2.11 33.00 16.28
C ALA A 487 3.14 32.15 17.05
N ASP A 488 3.14 30.84 16.81
CA ASP A 488 3.95 29.88 17.54
C ASP A 488 5.43 30.25 17.56
N GLY A 489 6.07 30.09 18.71
CA GLY A 489 7.48 30.44 18.94
C GLY A 489 7.74 31.91 19.33
N SER A 490 6.75 32.81 19.22
CA SER A 490 6.92 34.20 19.69
C SER A 490 6.60 34.35 21.19
N ALA A 491 7.64 34.28 22.02
CA ALA A 491 7.56 34.53 23.47
C ALA A 491 7.33 36.01 23.80
N GLY A 492 6.09 36.49 23.57
CA GLY A 492 5.55 37.79 23.99
C GLY A 492 6.14 39.03 23.31
N GLY A 493 5.34 39.80 22.57
CA GLY A 493 5.83 41.08 22.02
C GLY A 493 4.83 41.99 21.31
N THR A 494 3.85 41.47 20.57
CA THR A 494 2.90 42.27 19.80
C THR A 494 1.50 42.22 20.41
N GLU A 495 0.83 43.37 20.50
CA GLU A 495 -0.61 43.43 20.82
C GLU A 495 -1.47 42.94 19.64
N ASP A 496 -0.91 42.95 18.43
CA ASP A 496 -1.57 42.50 17.20
C ASP A 496 -1.38 41.00 16.96
N THR A 497 -2.47 40.34 16.53
CA THR A 497 -2.54 38.88 16.24
C THR A 497 -3.32 38.60 14.96
N TYR A 498 -2.98 37.51 14.27
CA TYR A 498 -3.67 37.06 13.03
C TYR A 498 -4.93 36.20 13.31
N ALA A 499 -5.07 35.67 14.52
CA ALA A 499 -6.13 34.75 14.88
C ALA A 499 -6.69 35.02 16.27
N PHE A 500 -7.99 34.76 16.44
CA PHE A 500 -8.72 35.02 17.69
C PHE A 500 -9.59 33.82 18.06
N ASP A 501 -9.46 33.36 19.30
CA ASP A 501 -10.28 32.30 19.88
C ASP A 501 -11.52 32.89 20.57
N ILE A 502 -12.70 32.56 20.06
CA ILE A 502 -13.97 32.71 20.76
C ILE A 502 -14.11 31.49 21.68
N LEU A 503 -13.74 31.67 22.94
CA LEU A 503 -13.71 30.63 23.96
C LEU A 503 -15.12 30.33 24.46
N LEU A 504 -15.47 29.04 24.49
CA LEU A 504 -16.66 28.52 25.17
C LEU A 504 -16.28 28.20 26.63
N PRO A 505 -17.10 28.56 27.62
CA PRO A 505 -16.82 28.23 29.02
C PRO A 505 -17.15 26.77 29.33
N SER A 506 -16.43 26.19 30.30
CA SER A 506 -16.90 24.96 30.97
C SER A 506 -18.27 25.18 31.61
N GLY A 507 -19.25 24.34 31.29
CA GLY A 507 -20.59 24.40 31.85
C GLY A 507 -21.71 23.93 30.92
N GLU A 508 -22.92 23.99 31.42
CA GLU A 508 -24.13 23.52 30.74
C GLU A 508 -24.74 24.61 29.82
N LEU A 509 -24.84 24.30 28.52
CA LEU A 509 -25.64 25.03 27.56
C LEU A 509 -27.02 24.33 27.42
N ILE A 510 -28.09 25.07 27.72
CA ILE A 510 -29.47 24.59 27.59
C ILE A 510 -30.14 25.35 26.45
N VAL A 511 -30.65 24.63 25.44
CA VAL A 511 -31.41 25.21 24.32
C VAL A 511 -32.83 24.62 24.23
N PRO A 512 -33.87 25.47 24.22
CA PRO A 512 -35.23 25.01 23.93
C PRO A 512 -35.39 24.79 22.43
N TYR A 513 -36.05 23.69 22.05
CA TYR A 513 -36.38 23.38 20.65
C TYR A 513 -37.81 22.82 20.55
N GLN A 514 -38.33 22.74 19.32
CA GLN A 514 -39.60 22.06 19.04
C GLN A 514 -39.34 20.80 18.23
N THR A 515 -40.00 19.70 18.59
CA THR A 515 -40.00 18.48 17.77
C THR A 515 -40.88 18.68 16.53
N ALA A 516 -40.75 17.79 15.53
CA ALA A 516 -41.62 17.80 14.34
C ALA A 516 -43.13 17.67 14.68
N GLY A 517 -43.48 17.13 15.86
CA GLY A 517 -44.85 17.08 16.38
C GLY A 517 -45.32 18.35 17.12
N GLY A 518 -44.50 19.41 17.16
CA GLY A 518 -44.81 20.68 17.83
C GLY A 518 -44.65 20.66 19.36
N ALA A 519 -44.05 19.62 19.94
CA ALA A 519 -43.79 19.56 21.38
C ALA A 519 -42.51 20.34 21.72
N SER A 520 -42.58 21.23 22.71
CA SER A 520 -41.41 21.94 23.23
C SER A 520 -40.56 21.02 24.11
N ARG A 521 -39.27 20.89 23.79
CA ARG A 521 -38.27 20.14 24.56
C ARG A 521 -37.04 21.02 24.85
N GLN A 522 -36.12 20.52 25.66
CA GLN A 522 -34.83 21.17 25.93
C GLN A 522 -33.71 20.18 25.66
N LEU A 523 -32.68 20.62 24.95
CA LEU A 523 -31.41 19.90 24.85
C LEU A 523 -30.45 20.50 25.88
N ARG A 524 -29.63 19.65 26.50
CA ARG A 524 -28.54 20.01 27.41
C ARG A 524 -27.23 19.51 26.80
N ALA A 525 -26.22 20.37 26.78
CA ALA A 525 -24.85 20.00 26.41
C ALA A 525 -23.88 20.58 27.45
N GLU A 526 -23.06 19.73 28.04
CA GLU A 526 -22.04 20.08 29.02
C GLU A 526 -20.69 20.18 28.32
N PHE A 527 -20.12 21.38 28.24
CA PHE A 527 -18.78 21.61 27.72
C PHE A 527 -17.76 21.53 28.87
N ALA A 528 -16.59 20.93 28.62
CA ALA A 528 -15.51 20.90 29.60
C ALA A 528 -14.14 21.20 28.96
N VAL A 529 -13.23 21.73 29.79
CA VAL A 529 -11.80 21.83 29.49
C VAL A 529 -11.15 20.49 29.76
N LEU A 530 -10.49 19.91 28.75
CA LEU A 530 -9.64 18.74 28.95
C LEU A 530 -8.24 19.15 29.42
N ARG A 531 -7.65 18.31 30.26
CA ARG A 531 -6.27 18.46 30.73
C ARG A 531 -5.48 17.23 30.34
N SER A 532 -4.49 17.41 29.48
CA SER A 532 -3.50 16.39 29.11
C SER A 532 -2.13 16.75 29.68
N GLU A 533 -1.18 15.82 29.63
CA GLU A 533 0.24 16.12 29.81
C GLU A 533 0.92 16.07 28.43
N ASN A 534 1.82 17.02 28.14
CA ASN A 534 2.64 17.00 26.92
C ASN A 534 3.84 16.05 27.07
N ASP A 535 4.64 15.87 26.01
CA ASP A 535 5.86 15.04 25.99
C ASP A 535 6.92 15.46 27.03
N LEU A 536 6.79 16.65 27.63
CA LEU A 536 7.66 17.19 28.69
C LEU A 536 7.08 16.98 30.11
N GLY A 537 5.90 16.37 30.22
CA GLY A 537 5.18 16.16 31.49
C GLY A 537 4.49 17.42 32.03
N GLU A 538 4.27 18.44 31.20
CA GLU A 538 3.58 19.67 31.59
C GLU A 538 2.08 19.55 31.28
N THR A 539 1.23 20.01 32.21
CA THR A 539 -0.23 20.00 32.00
C THR A 539 -0.65 21.04 30.95
N VAL A 540 -1.26 20.59 29.86
CA VAL A 540 -1.86 21.42 28.81
C VAL A 540 -3.38 21.48 29.03
N GLU A 541 -3.95 22.69 29.01
CA GLU A 541 -5.41 22.90 29.10
C GLU A 541 -6.02 23.12 27.71
N ASN A 542 -6.73 22.11 27.20
CA ASN A 542 -7.47 22.19 25.95
C ASN A 542 -8.87 22.76 26.23
N ASN A 543 -9.04 24.05 25.95
CA ASN A 543 -10.30 24.76 26.09
C ASN A 543 -11.16 24.60 24.83
N PRO A 544 -12.50 24.52 24.94
CA PRO A 544 -13.36 24.55 23.76
C PRO A 544 -13.39 25.97 23.14
N TYR A 545 -13.19 26.09 21.83
CA TYR A 545 -13.16 27.36 21.10
C TYR A 545 -13.68 27.30 19.66
N VAL A 546 -13.97 28.47 19.11
CA VAL A 546 -14.02 28.73 17.66
C VAL A 546 -13.00 29.80 17.33
N ARG A 547 -11.96 29.44 16.58
CA ARG A 547 -10.90 30.31 16.11
C ARG A 547 -11.28 30.92 14.77
N VAL A 548 -11.07 32.23 14.64
CA VAL A 548 -11.21 32.96 13.38
C VAL A 548 -9.84 33.49 12.98
N VAL A 549 -9.42 33.24 11.74
CA VAL A 549 -8.10 33.58 11.20
C VAL A 549 -8.24 34.64 10.11
N TYR A 550 -7.28 35.57 10.03
CA TYR A 550 -7.25 36.66 9.05
C TYR A 550 -5.91 36.73 8.30
N ASP A 551 -5.90 37.43 7.17
CA ASP A 551 -4.74 37.71 6.32
C ASP A 551 -3.76 38.71 6.94
N GLN A 552 -4.25 39.54 7.88
CA GLN A 552 -3.54 40.64 8.50
C GLN A 552 -3.59 40.57 10.04
N GLN A 553 -2.67 41.28 10.69
CA GLN A 553 -2.65 41.37 12.16
C GLN A 553 -3.61 42.45 12.65
N TYR A 554 -4.32 42.18 13.75
CA TYR A 554 -5.20 43.14 14.40
C TYR A 554 -4.99 43.14 15.93
N ALA A 555 -5.08 44.32 16.57
CA ALA A 555 -5.02 44.48 18.03
C ALA A 555 -6.25 43.90 18.77
N GLN A 556 -7.35 43.71 18.05
CA GLN A 556 -8.58 43.07 18.51
C GLN A 556 -9.28 42.41 17.32
N VAL A 557 -10.18 41.45 17.57
CA VAL A 557 -10.94 40.82 16.50
C VAL A 557 -11.66 41.89 15.64
N PRO A 558 -11.45 41.94 14.32
CA PRO A 558 -12.09 42.93 13.46
C PRO A 558 -13.59 42.66 13.36
N LEU A 559 -14.31 43.55 12.66
CA LEU A 559 -15.74 43.37 12.41
C LEU A 559 -15.95 42.27 11.35
N THR A 560 -16.17 41.03 11.80
CA THR A 560 -16.20 39.84 10.94
C THR A 560 -17.53 39.66 10.20
N ALA A 561 -17.46 39.38 8.90
CA ALA A 561 -18.56 38.78 8.14
C ALA A 561 -17.99 37.88 7.04
N VAL A 562 -18.79 36.91 6.58
CA VAL A 562 -18.57 36.19 5.32
C VAL A 562 -19.45 36.82 4.23
N ALA A 563 -19.14 36.59 2.97
CA ALA A 563 -20.01 36.98 1.87
C ALA A 563 -21.45 36.44 2.02
N ASP A 564 -22.44 37.23 1.59
CA ASP A 564 -23.82 36.77 1.53
C ASP A 564 -23.99 35.75 0.39
N ALA A 565 -24.60 34.59 0.69
CA ALA A 565 -24.73 33.49 -0.26
C ALA A 565 -25.66 33.76 -1.47
N GLN A 566 -26.35 34.91 -1.50
CA GLN A 566 -27.26 35.33 -2.57
C GLN A 566 -26.70 36.51 -3.37
N THR A 567 -25.84 37.35 -2.77
CA THR A 567 -25.23 38.51 -3.44
C THR A 567 -23.73 38.38 -3.69
N SER A 568 -23.06 37.37 -3.11
CA SER A 568 -21.61 37.11 -3.20
C SER A 568 -20.72 38.28 -2.74
N THR A 569 -21.25 39.17 -1.90
CA THR A 569 -20.55 40.38 -1.40
C THR A 569 -20.39 40.35 0.10
N VAL A 570 -19.22 40.77 0.59
CA VAL A 570 -18.97 41.10 2.00
C VAL A 570 -19.48 42.54 2.27
N PRO A 571 -20.17 42.83 3.38
CA PRO A 571 -20.64 44.19 3.66
C PRO A 571 -19.50 45.21 3.89
N ASP A 572 -19.69 46.45 3.45
CA ASP A 572 -18.71 47.54 3.59
C ASP A 572 -18.20 47.69 5.04
N GLY A 573 -16.88 47.69 5.22
CA GLY A 573 -16.22 47.88 6.52
C GLY A 573 -16.12 46.62 7.38
N TYR A 574 -16.56 45.46 6.87
CA TYR A 574 -16.30 44.16 7.47
C TYR A 574 -15.02 43.52 6.91
N VAL A 575 -14.40 42.65 7.70
CA VAL A 575 -13.24 41.85 7.29
C VAL A 575 -13.69 40.40 7.14
N GLU A 576 -13.41 39.82 5.98
CA GLU A 576 -13.68 38.41 5.70
C GLU A 576 -12.51 37.54 6.20
N PRO A 577 -12.76 36.50 7.00
CA PRO A 577 -11.70 35.65 7.54
C PRO A 577 -11.15 34.69 6.49
N VAL A 578 -9.85 34.37 6.57
CA VAL A 578 -9.18 33.42 5.66
C VAL A 578 -9.41 31.96 6.06
N GLY A 579 -9.98 31.72 7.24
CA GLY A 579 -10.25 30.38 7.72
C GLY A 579 -10.83 30.35 9.14
N PHE A 580 -11.31 29.18 9.51
CA PHE A 580 -11.89 28.90 10.82
C PHE A 580 -11.27 27.62 11.40
N ARG A 581 -10.99 27.60 12.70
CA ARG A 581 -10.71 26.34 13.42
C ARG A 581 -11.74 26.13 14.51
N PHE A 582 -12.23 24.91 14.67
CA PHE A 582 -13.13 24.54 15.76
C PHE A 582 -12.38 23.57 16.67
N SER A 583 -12.61 23.65 17.98
CA SER A 583 -12.15 22.61 18.92
C SER A 583 -13.11 22.54 20.08
N TRP A 584 -13.78 21.41 20.23
CA TRP A 584 -14.63 21.05 21.36
C TRP A 584 -14.09 19.72 21.93
N PRO A 585 -13.05 19.77 22.77
CA PRO A 585 -12.28 18.59 23.13
C PRO A 585 -13.07 17.62 24.02
N TYR A 586 -14.09 18.10 24.75
CA TYR A 586 -15.09 17.24 25.38
C TYR A 586 -16.44 17.96 25.48
N VAL A 587 -17.47 17.35 24.91
CA VAL A 587 -18.89 17.72 25.06
C VAL A 587 -19.67 16.48 25.50
N ARG A 588 -20.43 16.60 26.58
CA ARG A 588 -21.33 15.56 27.06
C ARG A 588 -22.78 15.97 26.84
N ILE A 589 -23.56 15.08 26.24
CA ILE A 589 -24.96 15.31 25.90
C ILE A 589 -25.80 14.21 26.57
N PRO A 590 -26.45 14.50 27.71
CA PRO A 590 -27.46 13.62 28.27
C PRO A 590 -28.64 13.53 27.29
N LEU A 591 -28.94 12.32 26.83
CA LEU A 591 -29.98 12.08 25.82
C LEU A 591 -31.35 11.75 26.44
N ASP A 592 -31.42 11.74 27.77
CA ASP A 592 -32.59 11.41 28.58
C ASP A 592 -33.71 12.46 28.41
N GLN A 593 -34.81 12.09 27.73
CA GLN A 593 -35.83 13.05 27.30
C GLN A 593 -37.01 13.23 28.27
N ASP A 594 -37.18 12.33 29.24
CA ASP A 594 -38.24 12.40 30.26
C ASP A 594 -37.78 11.88 31.66
N GLY A 595 -36.48 11.63 31.87
CA GLY A 595 -35.88 11.28 33.17
C GLY A 595 -36.03 9.81 33.54
N SER A 596 -35.94 8.91 32.55
CA SER A 596 -36.19 7.47 32.71
C SER A 596 -35.21 6.57 31.97
N SER A 597 -34.26 7.11 31.21
CA SER A 597 -33.34 6.36 30.34
C SER A 597 -31.96 7.03 30.34
N GLY A 598 -31.04 6.53 31.16
CA GLY A 598 -29.75 7.16 31.51
C GLY A 598 -28.70 7.28 30.40
N GLN A 599 -29.10 7.29 29.13
CA GLN A 599 -28.20 7.32 27.98
C GLN A 599 -27.48 8.66 27.85
N THR A 600 -26.21 8.59 27.46
CA THR A 600 -25.31 9.75 27.28
C THR A 600 -24.56 9.60 25.97
N ALA A 601 -24.43 10.68 25.20
CA ALA A 601 -23.40 10.78 24.17
C ALA A 601 -22.23 11.64 24.69
N GLU A 602 -21.01 11.14 24.54
CA GLU A 602 -19.79 11.92 24.75
C GLU A 602 -19.13 12.17 23.38
N LEU A 603 -18.63 13.38 23.18
CA LEU A 603 -18.20 13.91 21.89
C LEU A 603 -16.85 14.63 22.03
N TYR A 604 -15.84 14.17 21.29
CA TYR A 604 -14.68 14.97 20.90
C TYR A 604 -14.85 15.41 19.44
N PHE A 605 -14.47 16.64 19.16
CA PHE A 605 -14.66 17.29 17.89
C PHE A 605 -13.62 18.40 17.72
N GLU A 606 -12.94 18.46 16.58
CA GLU A 606 -12.16 19.64 16.17
C GLU A 606 -12.56 20.07 14.77
N ALA A 607 -11.88 21.01 14.09
CA ALA A 607 -11.87 21.17 12.62
C ALA A 607 -11.01 22.28 12.09
N SER A 608 -10.63 22.17 10.82
CA SER A 608 -9.96 23.23 10.05
C SER A 608 -10.73 23.52 8.75
N LEU A 609 -11.20 24.75 8.57
CA LEU A 609 -11.72 25.29 7.31
C LEU A 609 -10.72 26.30 6.73
N ILE A 610 -10.38 26.15 5.45
CA ILE A 610 -9.48 27.08 4.72
C ILE A 610 -10.30 27.80 3.64
N GLY A 611 -10.26 29.13 3.65
CA GLY A 611 -10.87 29.97 2.65
C GLY A 611 -9.96 30.11 1.43
N VAL A 612 -10.51 29.86 0.24
CA VAL A 612 -9.83 30.04 -1.05
C VAL A 612 -10.52 31.16 -1.84
N ARG A 613 -9.75 31.92 -2.61
CA ARG A 613 -10.23 32.97 -3.54
C ARG A 613 -9.69 32.74 -4.94
N ASP A 614 -10.42 33.19 -5.95
CA ASP A 614 -9.94 33.22 -7.32
C ASP A 614 -9.03 34.43 -7.56
N VAL A 615 -7.73 34.17 -7.47
CA VAL A 615 -6.66 35.16 -7.60
C VAL A 615 -6.72 35.94 -8.91
N LEU A 616 -7.16 35.31 -10.01
CA LEU A 616 -7.26 35.97 -11.31
C LEU A 616 -8.53 36.83 -11.43
N THR A 617 -9.63 36.41 -10.80
CA THR A 617 -10.84 37.25 -10.69
C THR A 617 -10.54 38.52 -9.88
N LEU A 618 -9.76 38.42 -8.80
CA LEU A 618 -9.26 39.59 -8.06
C LEU A 618 -8.31 40.46 -8.90
N ALA A 619 -7.38 39.85 -9.64
CA ALA A 619 -6.43 40.55 -10.51
C ALA A 619 -7.14 41.38 -11.60
N ALA A 620 -8.23 40.84 -12.16
CA ALA A 620 -9.10 41.51 -13.12
C ALA A 620 -9.96 42.63 -12.51
N GLY A 621 -9.91 42.85 -11.19
CA GLY A 621 -10.72 43.83 -10.46
C GLY A 621 -12.17 43.40 -10.23
N GLY A 622 -12.44 42.09 -10.28
CA GLY A 622 -13.74 41.51 -9.90
C GLY A 622 -13.78 41.11 -8.42
N ASP A 623 -15.01 40.93 -7.91
CA ASP A 623 -15.23 40.43 -6.55
C ASP A 623 -15.02 38.91 -6.50
N SER A 624 -14.11 38.43 -5.65
CA SER A 624 -13.99 37.01 -5.28
C SER A 624 -14.01 36.89 -3.75
N PRO A 625 -15.13 36.46 -3.15
CA PRO A 625 -15.18 36.17 -1.72
C PRO A 625 -14.44 34.86 -1.39
N TYR A 626 -14.09 34.67 -0.11
CA TYR A 626 -13.54 33.39 0.35
C TYR A 626 -14.62 32.30 0.32
N HIS A 627 -14.35 31.21 -0.40
CA HIS A 627 -15.12 29.97 -0.33
C HIS A 627 -14.35 28.98 0.55
N TYR A 628 -15.01 28.40 1.56
CA TYR A 628 -14.35 27.63 2.61
C TYR A 628 -14.40 26.13 2.33
N ASN A 629 -13.23 25.50 2.17
CA ASN A 629 -13.09 24.06 2.06
C ASN A 629 -12.83 23.43 3.44
N LEU A 630 -13.32 22.21 3.64
CA LEU A 630 -12.92 21.38 4.78
C LEU A 630 -11.51 20.83 4.54
N ALA A 631 -10.55 21.20 5.39
CA ALA A 631 -9.16 20.75 5.25
C ALA A 631 -8.87 19.46 6.04
N GLU A 632 -9.46 19.31 7.23
CA GLU A 632 -9.22 18.17 8.14
C GLU A 632 -10.55 17.69 8.74
N ILE A 633 -10.60 16.42 9.18
CA ILE A 633 -11.75 15.69 9.78
C ILE A 633 -11.28 14.77 10.93
N GLY A 634 -12.09 14.57 11.98
CA GLY A 634 -11.73 14.18 13.36
C GLY A 634 -12.88 14.42 14.35
N LEU A 635 -13.59 13.35 14.64
CA LEU A 635 -14.79 13.22 15.44
C LEU A 635 -14.65 11.92 16.23
N GLN A 636 -14.89 11.95 17.54
CA GLN A 636 -15.07 10.73 18.32
C GLN A 636 -16.39 10.87 19.07
N LEU A 637 -17.32 9.94 18.82
CA LEU A 637 -18.63 9.87 19.44
C LEU A 637 -18.74 8.56 20.20
N LEU A 638 -18.82 8.65 21.52
CA LEU A 638 -19.09 7.51 22.41
C LEU A 638 -20.54 7.57 22.87
N ALA A 639 -21.38 6.70 22.32
CA ALA A 639 -22.74 6.48 22.78
C ALA A 639 -22.74 5.47 23.93
N LEU A 640 -23.21 5.91 25.09
CA LEU A 640 -23.36 5.11 26.30
C LEU A 640 -24.84 4.79 26.53
N GLY A 641 -25.14 3.50 26.57
CA GLY A 641 -26.43 2.94 26.95
C GLY A 641 -26.74 3.12 28.45
N GLU A 642 -27.81 2.47 28.90
CA GLU A 642 -28.20 2.51 30.32
C GLU A 642 -27.27 1.64 31.18
N ASP A 643 -27.18 1.96 32.48
CA ASP A 643 -26.53 1.12 33.50
C ASP A 643 -27.25 -0.25 33.60
N GLU A 644 -26.82 -1.24 32.81
CA GLU A 644 -27.38 -2.60 32.87
C GLU A 644 -26.93 -3.36 34.13
N GLY A 645 -25.72 -3.11 34.63
CA GLY A 645 -25.22 -3.83 35.81
C GLY A 645 -23.82 -3.46 36.26
N LYS A 646 -23.17 -4.38 37.00
CA LYS A 646 -21.78 -4.22 37.49
C LYS A 646 -21.00 -5.53 37.36
N LEU A 647 -19.70 -5.43 37.12
CA LEU A 647 -18.76 -6.56 37.01
C LEU A 647 -17.52 -6.31 37.89
N ALA A 648 -16.90 -7.38 38.39
CA ALA A 648 -15.67 -7.31 39.17
C ALA A 648 -14.47 -7.65 38.28
N GLU A 649 -13.58 -6.70 38.06
CA GLU A 649 -12.39 -6.82 37.21
C GLU A 649 -11.20 -6.17 37.91
N ASP A 650 -10.04 -6.82 37.89
CA ASP A 650 -8.72 -6.32 38.34
C ASP A 650 -8.70 -5.43 39.60
N GLY A 651 -9.43 -5.87 40.64
CA GLY A 651 -9.47 -5.21 41.95
C GLY A 651 -10.48 -4.06 42.08
N GLY A 652 -11.26 -3.78 41.03
CA GLY A 652 -12.33 -2.80 41.00
C GLY A 652 -13.73 -3.39 40.75
N VAL A 653 -14.72 -2.50 40.72
CA VAL A 653 -16.09 -2.80 40.26
C VAL A 653 -16.43 -1.81 39.15
N VAL A 654 -16.65 -2.33 37.95
CA VAL A 654 -16.95 -1.56 36.74
C VAL A 654 -18.47 -1.59 36.51
N THR A 655 -19.06 -0.44 36.17
CA THR A 655 -20.47 -0.38 35.71
C THR A 655 -20.53 -0.81 34.25
N LEU A 656 -21.49 -1.65 33.91
CA LEU A 656 -21.72 -2.18 32.57
C LEU A 656 -22.96 -1.54 31.93
N GLY A 657 -22.88 -1.30 30.63
CA GLY A 657 -23.96 -0.87 29.74
C GLY A 657 -23.50 -1.02 28.30
N ASP A 658 -24.43 -1.13 27.35
CA ASP A 658 -24.10 -1.23 25.92
C ASP A 658 -23.46 0.06 25.40
N LYS A 659 -22.38 -0.04 24.64
CA LYS A 659 -21.64 1.10 24.06
C LYS A 659 -21.44 0.95 22.57
N ALA A 660 -21.50 2.07 21.86
CA ALA A 660 -20.94 2.20 20.51
C ALA A 660 -19.99 3.40 20.46
N GLU A 661 -18.85 3.21 19.83
CA GLU A 661 -17.85 4.23 19.55
C GLU A 661 -17.75 4.42 18.04
N LEU A 662 -17.94 5.65 17.57
CA LEU A 662 -17.69 6.07 16.20
C LEU A 662 -16.55 7.09 16.20
N THR A 663 -15.45 6.72 15.57
CA THR A 663 -14.32 7.61 15.30
C THR A 663 -14.25 7.86 13.80
N ILE A 664 -14.25 9.13 13.39
CA ILE A 664 -14.03 9.54 12.01
C ILE A 664 -12.85 10.50 12.03
N THR A 665 -11.81 10.24 11.24
CA THR A 665 -10.69 11.16 11.03
C THR A 665 -10.38 11.29 9.55
N GLY A 666 -9.66 12.33 9.14
CA GLY A 666 -9.21 12.47 7.76
C GLY A 666 -8.77 13.88 7.39
N LYS A 667 -8.54 14.06 6.10
CA LYS A 667 -7.84 15.21 5.54
C LYS A 667 -8.15 15.33 4.06
N ALA A 668 -8.33 16.55 3.57
CA ALA A 668 -8.57 16.81 2.15
C ALA A 668 -7.26 17.12 1.40
N THR A 669 -7.17 16.71 0.13
CA THR A 669 -6.17 17.24 -0.81
C THR A 669 -6.66 18.56 -1.40
N ASN A 670 -5.74 19.45 -1.74
CA ASN A 670 -6.00 20.73 -2.42
C ASN A 670 -6.98 21.69 -1.69
N ALA A 671 -7.25 21.51 -0.39
CA ALA A 671 -8.19 22.36 0.35
C ALA A 671 -7.80 23.85 0.40
N ALA A 672 -6.53 24.19 0.18
CA ALA A 672 -6.05 25.57 0.05
C ALA A 672 -6.08 26.12 -1.40
N ASP A 673 -6.33 25.25 -2.39
CA ASP A 673 -6.15 25.55 -3.82
C ASP A 673 -7.43 25.28 -4.66
N TYR A 674 -8.41 24.54 -4.14
CA TYR A 674 -9.72 24.38 -4.77
C TYR A 674 -10.65 25.55 -4.43
N TYR A 675 -11.45 26.02 -5.39
CA TYR A 675 -12.47 27.04 -5.14
C TYR A 675 -13.84 26.45 -5.43
N SER A 676 -14.58 26.09 -4.38
CA SER A 676 -15.92 25.53 -4.51
C SER A 676 -16.89 26.48 -5.24
N ASP A 677 -17.99 25.96 -5.77
CA ASP A 677 -19.12 26.79 -6.21
C ASP A 677 -19.98 27.25 -5.01
N SER A 678 -19.95 26.53 -3.88
CA SER A 678 -20.62 26.89 -2.63
C SER A 678 -19.68 27.66 -1.70
N LEU A 679 -20.26 28.56 -0.89
CA LEU A 679 -19.54 29.35 0.11
C LEU A 679 -18.98 28.48 1.26
N TRP A 680 -19.71 27.42 1.59
CA TRP A 680 -19.40 26.46 2.66
C TRP A 680 -19.21 25.07 2.06
N PRO A 681 -18.47 24.15 2.73
CA PRO A 681 -18.20 22.83 2.18
C PRO A 681 -19.50 22.05 1.90
N GLU A 682 -19.66 21.56 0.67
CA GLU A 682 -20.73 20.62 0.32
C GLU A 682 -20.14 19.25 -0.08
N ALA A 683 -20.89 18.17 0.13
CA ALA A 683 -20.41 16.82 -0.19
C ALA A 683 -20.18 16.62 -1.71
N ASP A 684 -20.90 17.39 -2.54
CA ASP A 684 -20.82 17.35 -4.00
C ASP A 684 -19.60 18.15 -4.56
N ASP A 685 -18.80 18.78 -3.70
CA ASP A 685 -17.54 19.46 -4.08
C ASP A 685 -16.37 18.49 -4.27
N PHE A 686 -16.41 17.32 -3.62
CA PHE A 686 -15.33 16.36 -3.70
C PHE A 686 -15.25 15.69 -5.08
N PHE A 687 -14.04 15.59 -5.62
CA PHE A 687 -13.70 15.02 -6.92
C PHE A 687 -14.35 15.73 -8.11
N ARG A 688 -14.90 16.94 -7.88
CA ARG A 688 -15.56 17.75 -8.90
C ARG A 688 -14.56 18.67 -9.58
N VAL A 689 -14.52 18.62 -10.91
CA VAL A 689 -13.91 19.67 -11.73
C VAL A 689 -14.94 20.79 -11.92
N ARG A 690 -14.48 22.04 -11.82
CA ARG A 690 -15.30 23.22 -12.04
C ARG A 690 -15.56 23.42 -13.53
N GLU A 691 -16.80 23.73 -13.89
CA GLU A 691 -17.16 23.98 -15.29
C GLU A 691 -16.29 25.09 -15.90
N GLY A 692 -15.66 24.79 -17.05
CA GLY A 692 -14.73 25.71 -17.73
C GLY A 692 -13.25 25.58 -17.31
N TYR A 693 -12.92 24.71 -16.34
CA TYR A 693 -11.55 24.43 -15.89
C TYR A 693 -11.16 22.96 -16.13
N GLU A 694 -11.55 22.41 -17.28
CA GLU A 694 -11.14 21.07 -17.71
C GLU A 694 -9.70 21.07 -18.26
N ALA A 695 -9.01 19.93 -18.19
CA ALA A 695 -7.69 19.79 -18.81
C ALA A 695 -7.74 20.08 -20.33
N GLY A 696 -6.75 20.80 -20.84
CA GLY A 696 -6.71 21.35 -22.20
C GLY A 696 -7.41 22.71 -22.37
N ALA A 697 -8.06 23.26 -21.34
CA ALA A 697 -8.66 24.60 -21.41
C ALA A 697 -7.58 25.69 -21.52
N SER A 698 -7.77 26.64 -22.45
CA SER A 698 -6.88 27.79 -22.66
C SER A 698 -7.34 29.04 -21.92
N ALA A 699 -6.48 29.62 -21.10
CA ALA A 699 -6.65 30.95 -20.50
C ALA A 699 -5.83 31.98 -21.28
N ALA A 700 -6.50 32.97 -21.87
CA ALA A 700 -5.85 34.01 -22.67
C ALA A 700 -5.06 35.00 -21.81
N ASP A 701 -3.88 35.44 -22.29
CA ASP A 701 -3.00 36.41 -21.62
C ASP A 701 -2.66 36.07 -20.14
N LEU A 702 -2.68 34.79 -19.75
CA LEU A 702 -2.49 34.34 -18.35
C LEU A 702 -1.12 34.71 -17.79
N PHE A 703 -0.08 34.60 -18.62
CA PHE A 703 1.30 34.82 -18.23
C PHE A 703 1.85 36.09 -18.85
N ARG A 704 2.68 36.83 -18.11
CA ARG A 704 3.66 37.77 -18.70
C ARG A 704 5.05 37.18 -18.53
N TYR A 705 5.89 37.23 -19.56
CA TYR A 705 7.26 36.76 -19.45
C TYR A 705 8.28 37.79 -19.96
N ARG A 706 9.48 37.73 -19.40
CA ARG A 706 10.64 38.55 -19.76
C ARG A 706 11.90 37.71 -19.66
N ILE A 707 12.84 37.94 -20.57
CA ILE A 707 14.15 37.27 -20.56
C ILE A 707 15.26 38.30 -20.36
N GLN A 708 16.30 37.92 -19.62
CA GLN A 708 17.55 38.66 -19.43
C GLN A 708 18.75 37.72 -19.60
N TYR A 709 19.86 38.25 -20.10
CA TYR A 709 21.12 37.52 -20.30
C TYR A 709 22.26 38.18 -19.53
N ASP A 710 23.27 37.39 -19.14
CA ASP A 710 24.49 37.87 -18.46
C ASP A 710 24.24 38.75 -17.21
N GLU A 711 23.16 38.52 -16.45
CA GLU A 711 22.75 39.37 -15.33
C GLU A 711 23.41 38.99 -13.99
N SER A 712 23.74 40.00 -13.18
CA SER A 712 24.45 39.81 -11.90
C SER A 712 23.48 39.48 -10.77
N VAL A 713 23.18 38.19 -10.58
CA VAL A 713 22.22 37.70 -9.58
C VAL A 713 22.90 37.33 -8.27
N ARG A 714 22.20 37.54 -7.14
CA ARG A 714 22.71 37.21 -5.81
C ARG A 714 22.67 35.69 -5.61
N PHE A 715 23.83 35.05 -5.70
CA PHE A 715 23.96 33.61 -5.56
C PHE A 715 23.73 33.13 -4.11
N GLY A 716 24.29 33.84 -3.12
CA GLY A 716 24.20 33.45 -1.71
C GLY A 716 24.94 34.40 -0.77
N THR A 717 25.55 33.85 0.28
CA THR A 717 26.44 34.56 1.21
C THR A 717 27.70 33.74 1.50
N ASP A 718 28.83 34.42 1.67
CA ASP A 718 30.10 33.79 2.04
C ASP A 718 30.19 33.49 3.56
N SER A 719 31.33 32.94 3.99
CA SER A 719 31.62 32.64 5.40
C SER A 719 31.77 33.88 6.30
N GLN A 720 31.70 35.09 5.73
CA GLN A 720 31.67 36.37 6.44
C GLN A 720 30.28 37.04 6.36
N ASN A 721 29.28 36.31 5.84
CA ASN A 721 27.90 36.75 5.63
C ASN A 721 27.75 37.90 4.61
N LEU A 722 28.74 38.09 3.72
CA LEU A 722 28.69 39.04 2.61
C LEU A 722 27.98 38.40 1.41
N ALA A 723 27.19 39.20 0.68
CA ALA A 723 26.44 38.72 -0.47
C ALA A 723 27.37 38.35 -1.64
N VAL A 724 27.30 37.08 -2.08
CA VAL A 724 27.99 36.56 -3.26
C VAL A 724 27.07 36.70 -4.47
N TYR A 725 27.61 37.13 -5.61
CA TYR A 725 26.90 37.27 -6.88
C TYR A 725 27.58 36.40 -7.95
N ARG A 726 26.79 35.84 -8.87
CA ARG A 726 27.24 35.15 -10.09
C ARG A 726 26.49 35.75 -11.29
N MET A 727 27.01 35.55 -12.50
CA MET A 727 26.26 35.85 -13.71
C MET A 727 25.28 34.71 -14.00
N ALA A 728 24.08 35.06 -14.44
CA ALA A 728 23.06 34.11 -14.86
C ALA A 728 22.21 34.70 -15.99
N ASP A 729 21.81 33.84 -16.91
CA ASP A 729 20.65 34.11 -17.76
C ASP A 729 19.39 33.81 -16.94
N TYR A 730 18.30 34.53 -17.18
CA TYR A 730 17.02 34.17 -16.56
C TYR A 730 15.80 34.48 -17.41
N ILE A 731 14.77 33.66 -17.19
CA ILE A 731 13.40 33.93 -17.60
C ILE A 731 12.57 34.23 -16.34
N GLU A 732 11.87 35.36 -16.36
CA GLU A 732 10.79 35.67 -15.43
C GLU A 732 9.47 35.27 -16.07
N VAL A 733 8.63 34.55 -15.34
CA VAL A 733 7.23 34.25 -15.68
C VAL A 733 6.36 34.77 -14.53
N GLU A 734 5.54 35.77 -14.85
CA GLU A 734 4.59 36.42 -13.96
C GLU A 734 3.20 35.84 -14.23
N VAL A 735 2.55 35.30 -13.19
CA VAL A 735 1.12 35.00 -13.19
C VAL A 735 0.43 36.23 -12.61
N ASP A 736 -0.44 36.88 -13.40
CA ASP A 736 -1.01 38.17 -13.03
C ASP A 736 -1.78 38.09 -11.69
N GLY A 737 -1.48 39.02 -10.78
CA GLY A 737 -2.03 39.05 -9.42
C GLY A 737 -1.59 37.93 -8.45
N TYR A 738 -0.81 36.92 -8.88
CA TYR A 738 -0.30 35.86 -8.00
C TYR A 738 1.18 36.05 -7.64
N GLY A 739 2.06 36.23 -8.64
CA GLY A 739 3.49 36.42 -8.38
C GLY A 739 4.39 36.19 -9.57
N ILE A 740 5.68 36.49 -9.39
CA ILE A 740 6.73 36.35 -10.41
C ILE A 740 7.65 35.21 -10.00
N ASN A 741 7.73 34.20 -10.86
CA ASN A 741 8.69 33.11 -10.78
C ASN A 741 9.88 33.42 -11.70
N ARG A 742 11.10 33.28 -11.21
CA ARG A 742 12.33 33.47 -12.00
C ARG A 742 13.14 32.19 -12.01
N ILE A 743 13.43 31.67 -13.20
CA ILE A 743 14.34 30.54 -13.38
C ILE A 743 15.69 31.09 -13.80
N GLU A 744 16.68 30.98 -12.91
CA GLU A 744 18.06 31.44 -13.12
C GLU A 744 18.93 30.27 -13.60
N ILE A 745 19.65 30.48 -14.71
CA ILE A 745 20.49 29.50 -15.41
C ILE A 745 21.95 29.93 -15.28
N PHE A 746 22.78 29.09 -14.66
CA PHE A 746 24.21 29.32 -14.48
C PHE A 746 25.01 28.50 -15.48
N ALA A 747 25.97 29.16 -16.14
CA ALA A 747 27.01 28.49 -16.91
C ALA A 747 28.03 27.78 -15.99
N ASP A 748 28.83 26.90 -16.59
CA ASP A 748 30.04 26.34 -15.96
C ASP A 748 31.13 27.41 -16.03
N ASP A 749 31.52 27.98 -14.87
CA ASP A 749 32.49 29.08 -14.79
C ASP A 749 33.56 28.81 -13.71
N ASP A 750 34.60 29.66 -13.66
CA ASP A 750 35.69 29.56 -12.67
C ASP A 750 35.23 29.70 -11.19
N VAL A 751 33.93 29.96 -10.95
CA VAL A 751 33.34 30.27 -9.64
C VAL A 751 32.33 29.19 -9.19
N GLY A 752 31.79 28.37 -10.09
CA GLY A 752 30.93 27.24 -9.77
C GLY A 752 30.40 26.48 -10.99
N SER A 753 29.87 25.29 -10.73
CA SER A 753 29.29 24.43 -11.77
C SER A 753 28.04 25.01 -12.42
N ALA A 754 27.76 24.55 -13.64
CA ALA A 754 26.50 24.79 -14.35
C ALA A 754 25.29 24.20 -13.61
N GLY A 755 24.15 24.87 -13.74
CA GLY A 755 22.90 24.39 -13.18
C GLY A 755 21.78 25.43 -13.20
N VAL A 756 20.61 25.06 -12.70
CA VAL A 756 19.41 25.91 -12.64
C VAL A 756 18.86 26.02 -11.23
N ARG A 757 18.21 27.15 -10.92
CA ARG A 757 17.38 27.29 -9.71
C ARG A 757 16.14 28.12 -9.98
N ASN A 758 15.10 27.88 -9.18
CA ASN A 758 13.86 28.63 -9.20
C ASN A 758 13.87 29.66 -8.05
N CYS A 759 13.43 30.89 -8.30
CA CYS A 759 13.35 31.96 -7.31
C CYS A 759 12.00 32.70 -7.35
N SER A 760 11.51 33.14 -6.20
CA SER A 760 10.44 34.13 -6.11
C SER A 760 10.99 35.55 -6.30
N VAL A 761 10.24 36.38 -7.03
CA VAL A 761 10.55 37.79 -7.26
C VAL A 761 9.39 38.66 -6.80
N VAL A 762 9.71 39.68 -5.99
CA VAL A 762 8.75 40.67 -5.48
C VAL A 762 9.01 42.05 -6.09
N VAL A 763 7.95 42.81 -6.37
CA VAL A 763 8.06 44.18 -6.90
C VAL A 763 8.02 45.18 -5.74
N VAL A 764 9.19 45.73 -5.38
CA VAL A 764 9.31 46.74 -4.31
C VAL A 764 9.55 48.10 -4.95
N SER A 765 8.61 49.03 -4.76
CA SER A 765 8.68 50.41 -5.30
C SER A 765 8.94 50.45 -6.82
N GLY A 766 8.34 49.51 -7.57
CA GLY A 766 8.53 49.39 -9.03
C GLY A 766 9.83 48.67 -9.45
N THR A 767 10.62 48.15 -8.52
CA THR A 767 11.84 47.37 -8.80
C THR A 767 11.60 45.89 -8.49
N ARG A 768 11.77 45.00 -9.47
CA ARG A 768 11.78 43.55 -9.25
C ARG A 768 13.00 43.15 -8.42
N ARG A 769 12.79 42.42 -7.32
CA ARG A 769 13.83 41.95 -6.39
C ARG A 769 13.62 40.47 -6.09
N THR A 770 14.66 39.66 -6.27
CA THR A 770 14.69 38.26 -5.84
C THR A 770 14.59 38.17 -4.32
N GLU A 771 13.72 37.28 -3.82
CA GLU A 771 13.50 37.07 -2.39
C GLU A 771 14.01 35.71 -1.93
N ASN A 772 13.33 34.62 -2.31
CA ASN A 772 13.71 33.25 -1.97
C ASN A 772 14.12 32.48 -3.22
N CYS A 773 15.10 31.59 -3.11
CA CYS A 773 15.54 30.72 -4.21
C CYS A 773 15.70 29.28 -3.71
N THR A 774 15.44 28.30 -4.58
CA THR A 774 15.82 26.91 -4.37
C THR A 774 17.35 26.75 -4.37
N GLN A 775 17.83 25.59 -3.92
CA GLN A 775 19.19 25.18 -4.24
C GLN A 775 19.38 25.02 -5.75
N VAL A 776 20.63 25.08 -6.22
CA VAL A 776 20.97 24.88 -7.62
C VAL A 776 20.98 23.39 -7.94
N SER A 777 20.13 22.98 -8.87
CA SER A 777 20.19 21.67 -9.49
C SER A 777 21.30 21.66 -10.54
N LEU A 778 22.33 20.86 -10.32
CA LEU A 778 23.45 20.70 -11.26
C LEU A 778 22.98 20.01 -12.54
N THR A 779 23.44 20.49 -13.70
CA THR A 779 23.06 19.93 -15.00
C THR A 779 24.26 19.35 -15.74
N GLY A 780 24.10 18.16 -16.33
CA GLY A 780 25.16 17.51 -17.12
C GLY A 780 25.40 18.15 -18.50
N SER A 781 24.57 19.13 -18.87
CA SER A 781 24.62 19.89 -20.12
C SER A 781 24.51 21.39 -19.84
N VAL A 782 25.01 22.20 -20.77
CA VAL A 782 24.81 23.66 -20.76
C VAL A 782 23.37 23.93 -21.21
N LEU A 783 22.52 24.37 -20.28
CA LEU A 783 21.18 24.86 -20.59
C LEU A 783 21.23 26.32 -21.05
N SER A 784 20.25 26.68 -21.86
CA SER A 784 19.95 28.05 -22.29
C SER A 784 18.46 28.32 -22.06
N VAL A 785 18.04 29.59 -22.06
CA VAL A 785 16.60 29.92 -21.98
C VAL A 785 15.81 29.31 -23.15
N GLN A 786 16.42 29.20 -24.34
CA GLN A 786 15.78 28.56 -25.49
C GLN A 786 15.56 27.06 -25.28
N SER A 787 16.57 26.31 -24.81
CA SER A 787 16.42 24.87 -24.53
C SER A 787 15.48 24.61 -23.34
N LEU A 788 15.46 25.50 -22.34
CA LEU A 788 14.53 25.41 -21.22
C LEU A 788 13.05 25.44 -21.67
N VAL A 789 12.76 26.18 -22.75
CA VAL A 789 11.41 26.27 -23.34
C VAL A 789 11.17 25.19 -24.40
N ASP A 790 12.09 25.05 -25.38
CA ASP A 790 11.96 24.09 -26.49
C ASP A 790 11.88 22.63 -25.99
N ASP A 791 12.63 22.28 -24.93
CA ASP A 791 12.69 20.92 -24.36
C ASP A 791 11.68 20.70 -23.20
N GLY A 792 10.76 21.63 -22.97
CA GLY A 792 9.67 21.51 -21.99
C GLY A 792 10.06 21.66 -20.50
N TYR A 793 11.31 22.01 -20.20
CA TYR A 793 11.82 22.11 -18.81
C TYR A 793 11.27 23.27 -17.97
N LEU A 794 10.47 24.17 -18.56
CA LEU A 794 9.86 25.30 -17.84
C LEU A 794 8.83 24.85 -16.78
N GLY A 795 8.31 23.62 -16.88
CA GLY A 795 7.37 23.04 -15.92
C GLY A 795 5.95 23.59 -15.99
N LEU A 796 5.14 23.27 -14.97
CA LEU A 796 3.78 23.78 -14.81
C LEU A 796 3.73 24.83 -13.71
N PHE A 797 2.92 25.87 -13.92
CA PHE A 797 2.70 26.95 -12.97
C PHE A 797 1.37 26.73 -12.24
N SER A 798 1.45 26.50 -10.93
CA SER A 798 0.27 26.42 -10.07
C SER A 798 -0.45 27.77 -10.03
N VAL A 799 -1.74 27.77 -10.34
CA VAL A 799 -2.66 28.89 -10.17
C VAL A 799 -3.76 28.43 -9.21
N PRO A 800 -3.73 28.85 -7.93
CA PRO A 800 -4.76 28.53 -6.95
C PRO A 800 -6.16 28.91 -7.47
N SER A 801 -7.19 28.21 -7.00
CA SER A 801 -8.60 28.18 -7.47
C SER A 801 -8.87 27.53 -8.83
N ARG A 802 -7.83 27.17 -9.60
CA ARG A 802 -7.96 26.73 -11.01
C ARG A 802 -7.18 25.45 -11.31
N GLY A 803 -5.85 25.45 -11.14
CA GLY A 803 -5.00 24.31 -11.50
C GLY A 803 -3.61 24.70 -11.96
N ALA A 804 -2.87 23.75 -12.53
CA ALA A 804 -1.52 23.93 -13.03
C ALA A 804 -1.51 24.15 -14.55
N TYR A 805 -1.00 25.30 -14.98
CA TYR A 805 -0.99 25.75 -16.38
C TYR A 805 0.42 25.66 -16.99
N ALA A 806 0.48 25.29 -18.27
CA ALA A 806 1.67 25.41 -19.11
C ALA A 806 1.58 26.69 -19.97
N PRO A 807 2.62 27.54 -20.04
CA PRO A 807 2.64 28.70 -20.95
C PRO A 807 2.79 28.26 -22.41
N VAL A 808 1.96 28.84 -23.28
CA VAL A 808 1.88 28.49 -24.71
C VAL A 808 2.70 29.47 -25.55
N PHE A 809 3.86 29.02 -26.02
CA PHE A 809 4.73 29.82 -26.87
C PHE A 809 4.33 29.73 -28.36
N ALA A 810 4.53 30.81 -29.12
CA ALA A 810 4.35 30.78 -30.56
C ALA A 810 5.58 30.16 -31.25
N HIS A 811 5.41 29.13 -32.08
CA HIS A 811 6.55 28.44 -32.71
C HIS A 811 6.94 29.01 -34.09
N ASP A 812 8.22 28.90 -34.47
CA ASP A 812 8.76 29.20 -35.80
C ASP A 812 8.48 28.07 -36.81
N SER A 813 8.94 28.24 -38.06
CA SER A 813 8.72 27.21 -39.11
C SER A 813 9.52 25.91 -38.91
N ASN A 814 10.39 25.86 -37.90
CA ASN A 814 11.23 24.71 -37.55
C ASN A 814 10.77 24.07 -36.22
N GLY A 815 9.66 24.54 -35.64
CA GLY A 815 9.13 24.04 -34.37
C GLY A 815 9.74 24.67 -33.11
N LYS A 816 10.62 25.67 -33.21
CA LYS A 816 11.23 26.32 -32.04
C LYS A 816 10.34 27.44 -31.48
N ALA A 817 10.29 27.58 -30.16
CA ALA A 817 9.58 28.67 -29.50
C ALA A 817 10.18 30.03 -29.89
N ARG A 818 9.33 30.99 -30.27
CA ARG A 818 9.74 32.37 -30.53
C ARG A 818 9.75 33.12 -29.20
N LEU A 819 10.95 33.42 -28.73
CA LEU A 819 11.16 34.15 -27.49
C LEU A 819 11.25 35.67 -27.75
N ALA A 820 10.75 36.44 -26.78
CA ALA A 820 10.85 37.89 -26.73
C ALA A 820 12.31 38.35 -26.82
N ALA A 821 12.53 39.55 -27.35
CA ALA A 821 13.83 40.20 -27.26
C ALA A 821 14.17 40.52 -25.79
N GLU A 822 15.46 40.55 -25.47
CA GLU A 822 15.94 40.84 -24.12
C GLU A 822 15.31 42.10 -23.51
N GLY A 823 14.75 41.97 -22.31
CA GLY A 823 14.14 43.08 -21.56
C GLY A 823 12.78 43.53 -22.07
N VAL A 824 12.28 42.94 -23.15
CA VAL A 824 10.87 43.08 -23.57
C VAL A 824 10.02 42.15 -22.71
N GLU A 825 8.82 42.63 -22.36
CA GLU A 825 7.79 41.86 -21.69
C GLU A 825 6.69 41.54 -22.70
N GLU A 826 6.32 40.26 -22.80
CA GLU A 826 5.28 39.76 -23.70
C GLU A 826 4.26 38.94 -22.91
N THR A 827 3.02 38.87 -23.40
CA THR A 827 1.98 37.98 -22.85
C THR A 827 1.99 36.62 -23.52
N LEU A 828 1.64 35.58 -22.77
CA LEU A 828 1.40 34.23 -23.27
C LEU A 828 0.06 33.73 -22.76
N ASP A 829 -0.66 32.99 -23.60
CA ASP A 829 -1.78 32.17 -23.17
C ASP A 829 -1.27 31.01 -22.30
N GLY A 830 -2.12 30.50 -21.41
CA GLY A 830 -1.84 29.33 -20.60
C GLY A 830 -2.79 28.18 -20.92
N GLU A 831 -2.26 26.97 -21.09
CA GLU A 831 -3.06 25.75 -21.24
C GLU A 831 -3.11 24.99 -19.91
N LEU A 832 -4.30 24.69 -19.42
CA LEU A 832 -4.51 23.95 -18.17
C LEU A 832 -4.12 22.48 -18.35
N LYS A 833 -3.05 22.03 -17.70
CA LYS A 833 -2.54 20.64 -17.82
C LYS A 833 -2.97 19.73 -16.67
N ALA A 834 -3.18 20.27 -15.48
CA ALA A 834 -3.73 19.53 -14.34
C ALA A 834 -4.70 20.41 -13.56
N VAL A 835 -5.85 19.84 -13.18
CA VAL A 835 -6.91 20.58 -12.47
C VAL A 835 -6.75 20.39 -10.95
N PHE A 836 -6.96 21.44 -10.17
CA PHE A 836 -7.15 21.27 -8.73
C PHE A 836 -8.61 20.94 -8.45
N ALA A 837 -8.85 19.71 -7.95
CA ALA A 837 -10.11 19.28 -7.38
C ALA A 837 -9.91 19.00 -5.88
N LEU A 838 -10.95 19.21 -5.08
CA LEU A 838 -10.96 18.81 -3.68
C LEU A 838 -11.01 17.27 -3.59
N GLY A 839 -10.01 16.64 -3.01
CA GLY A 839 -9.97 15.19 -2.81
C GLY A 839 -9.84 14.81 -1.34
N ILE A 840 -9.73 13.51 -1.07
CA ILE A 840 -9.52 12.93 0.26
C ILE A 840 -8.07 12.41 0.32
N ALA A 841 -7.21 13.09 1.06
CA ALA A 841 -5.84 12.64 1.33
C ALA A 841 -5.84 11.44 2.31
N GLU A 842 -6.78 11.46 3.26
CA GLU A 842 -6.94 10.42 4.28
C GLU A 842 -8.39 10.49 4.78
N LEU A 843 -9.01 9.33 5.03
CA LEU A 843 -10.26 9.21 5.77
C LEU A 843 -10.26 7.87 6.50
N ASN A 844 -10.12 7.89 7.82
CA ASN A 844 -10.35 6.73 8.69
C ASN A 844 -11.76 6.82 9.29
N VAL A 845 -12.51 5.73 9.25
CA VAL A 845 -13.81 5.57 9.91
C VAL A 845 -13.81 4.25 10.67
N ARG A 846 -13.70 4.33 12.00
CA ARG A 846 -13.83 3.19 12.90
C ARG A 846 -15.16 3.23 13.63
N LEU A 847 -15.90 2.13 13.54
CA LEU A 847 -17.05 1.82 14.38
C LEU A 847 -16.71 0.63 15.27
N ALA A 848 -16.77 0.78 16.59
CA ALA A 848 -16.57 -0.30 17.55
C ALA A 848 -17.78 -0.38 18.50
N GLN A 849 -18.07 -1.57 19.03
CA GLN A 849 -19.15 -1.76 19.99
C GLN A 849 -18.81 -2.76 21.09
N GLU A 850 -19.22 -2.43 22.32
CA GLU A 850 -19.16 -3.28 23.49
C GLU A 850 -20.59 -3.51 23.98
N LEU A 851 -21.12 -4.71 23.75
CA LEU A 851 -22.46 -5.09 24.21
C LEU A 851 -22.37 -5.98 25.45
N VAL A 852 -23.39 -5.94 26.30
CA VAL A 852 -23.46 -6.74 27.53
C VAL A 852 -24.74 -7.57 27.59
N GLU A 853 -24.70 -8.74 28.23
CA GLU A 853 -25.89 -9.59 28.41
C GLU A 853 -26.02 -10.08 29.85
N CYS A 854 -27.27 -10.14 30.32
CA CYS A 854 -27.60 -10.76 31.59
C CYS A 854 -27.77 -12.28 31.45
N THR A 855 -26.89 -13.03 32.10
CA THR A 855 -26.71 -14.48 31.97
C THR A 855 -27.79 -15.36 32.62
N ARG A 856 -28.93 -14.78 33.06
CA ARG A 856 -30.08 -15.54 33.60
C ARG A 856 -31.43 -15.06 33.09
N SER A 857 -32.22 -16.01 32.62
CA SER A 857 -33.53 -15.86 31.98
C SER A 857 -34.71 -15.41 32.88
N ALA A 858 -34.44 -14.76 34.03
CA ALA A 858 -35.49 -14.26 34.92
C ALA A 858 -35.04 -13.09 35.83
N GLY A 859 -35.21 -11.85 35.35
CA GLY A 859 -35.32 -10.67 36.20
C GLY A 859 -34.00 -10.10 36.73
N CYS A 860 -33.25 -9.41 35.87
CA CYS A 860 -32.03 -8.69 36.21
C CYS A 860 -32.41 -7.32 36.80
N LEU A 861 -32.74 -7.30 38.10
CA LEU A 861 -33.25 -6.14 38.83
C LEU A 861 -32.52 -5.91 40.16
N ASP A 862 -31.37 -6.55 40.36
CA ASP A 862 -30.57 -6.41 41.58
C ASP A 862 -29.08 -6.30 41.21
N ASN A 863 -28.37 -5.38 41.87
CA ASN A 863 -27.03 -4.88 41.49
C ASN A 863 -25.88 -5.88 41.77
N THR A 864 -26.10 -7.16 41.48
CA THR A 864 -25.20 -8.27 41.84
C THR A 864 -24.14 -8.51 40.77
N VAL A 865 -22.89 -8.45 41.21
CA VAL A 865 -21.67 -8.37 40.37
C VAL A 865 -21.36 -9.63 39.53
N SER A 866 -22.19 -10.67 39.59
CA SER A 866 -21.95 -12.00 39.00
C SER A 866 -23.02 -12.48 38.02
N GLN A 867 -23.87 -11.58 37.52
CA GLN A 867 -24.99 -11.94 36.63
C GLN A 867 -24.81 -11.47 35.19
N PHE A 868 -23.77 -10.68 34.88
CA PHE A 868 -23.55 -10.08 33.57
C PHE A 868 -22.26 -10.58 32.92
N SER A 869 -22.24 -10.61 31.59
CA SER A 869 -21.07 -10.88 30.77
C SER A 869 -20.97 -9.87 29.63
N ARG A 870 -19.76 -9.48 29.25
CA ARG A 870 -19.54 -8.87 27.92
C ARG A 870 -19.88 -9.90 26.84
N LEU A 871 -20.59 -9.44 25.82
CA LEU A 871 -20.73 -10.16 24.57
C LEU A 871 -19.46 -10.00 23.72
N PRO A 872 -19.30 -10.81 22.66
CA PRO A 872 -18.21 -10.68 21.71
C PRO A 872 -17.97 -9.24 21.24
N LEU A 873 -16.69 -8.83 21.15
CA LEU A 873 -16.33 -7.54 20.58
C LEU A 873 -16.62 -7.55 19.07
N ALA A 874 -17.05 -6.39 18.55
CA ALA A 874 -17.16 -6.19 17.10
C ALA A 874 -16.62 -4.82 16.70
N LEU A 875 -15.91 -4.78 15.57
CA LEU A 875 -15.46 -3.55 14.94
C LEU A 875 -15.64 -3.60 13.42
N VAL A 876 -15.75 -2.42 12.83
CA VAL A 876 -15.50 -2.15 11.41
C VAL A 876 -14.58 -0.95 11.35
N ASP A 877 -13.53 -1.03 10.54
CA ASP A 877 -12.57 0.03 10.27
C ASP A 877 -12.51 0.25 8.76
N VAL A 878 -12.51 1.50 8.31
CA VAL A 878 -12.45 1.86 6.89
C VAL A 878 -11.44 2.96 6.72
N ASN A 879 -10.37 2.69 5.97
CA ASN A 879 -9.44 3.69 5.49
C ASN A 879 -9.74 3.97 4.02
N LEU A 880 -9.77 5.24 3.62
CA LEU A 880 -9.96 5.67 2.24
C LEU A 880 -8.96 6.79 1.91
N VAL A 881 -8.23 6.62 0.83
CA VAL A 881 -7.49 7.68 0.13
C VAL A 881 -8.12 7.82 -1.24
N ARG A 882 -8.41 9.04 -1.67
CA ARG A 882 -8.99 9.32 -3.00
C ARG A 882 -8.62 10.72 -3.42
N GLU A 883 -7.52 10.87 -4.13
CA GLU A 883 -7.05 12.19 -4.55
C GLU A 883 -7.85 12.74 -5.75
N SER A 884 -8.43 11.86 -6.57
CA SER A 884 -9.19 12.22 -7.78
C SER A 884 -10.43 11.33 -7.97
N LYS A 885 -11.20 11.54 -9.04
CA LYS A 885 -12.33 10.66 -9.39
C LYS A 885 -11.85 9.21 -9.59
N ASP A 886 -10.73 9.03 -10.28
CA ASP A 886 -10.35 7.76 -10.90
C ASP A 886 -9.16 7.06 -10.21
N GLN A 887 -8.53 7.71 -9.23
CA GLN A 887 -7.46 7.14 -8.39
C GLN A 887 -7.90 7.12 -6.91
N TRP A 888 -7.99 5.93 -6.33
CA TRP A 888 -8.36 5.72 -4.94
C TRP A 888 -7.86 4.40 -4.37
N GLU A 889 -7.70 4.36 -3.06
CA GLU A 889 -7.40 3.18 -2.27
C GLU A 889 -8.40 3.10 -1.11
N VAL A 890 -9.03 1.95 -0.93
CA VAL A 890 -9.86 1.67 0.25
C VAL A 890 -9.37 0.41 0.94
N ALA A 891 -9.30 0.46 2.27
CA ALA A 891 -8.99 -0.69 3.10
C ALA A 891 -10.07 -0.84 4.18
N ILE A 892 -10.74 -1.99 4.22
CA ILE A 892 -11.85 -2.28 5.13
C ILE A 892 -11.47 -3.46 6.03
N THR A 893 -11.37 -3.21 7.33
CA THR A 893 -11.28 -4.27 8.35
C THR A 893 -12.67 -4.49 8.95
N ALA A 894 -13.07 -5.75 9.15
CA ALA A 894 -14.21 -6.12 9.97
C ALA A 894 -13.82 -7.25 10.93
N GLY A 895 -14.23 -7.13 12.19
CA GLY A 895 -13.92 -8.11 13.24
C GLY A 895 -15.14 -8.42 14.09
N TYR A 896 -15.31 -9.70 14.41
CA TYR A 896 -16.30 -10.20 15.37
C TYR A 896 -15.67 -11.28 16.24
N ASP A 897 -15.93 -11.26 17.55
CA ASP A 897 -15.46 -12.26 18.52
C ASP A 897 -13.92 -12.40 18.57
N TYR A 898 -13.23 -11.28 18.35
CA TYR A 898 -11.78 -11.16 18.33
C TYR A 898 -11.21 -10.88 19.72
N ASP A 899 -10.00 -11.40 19.97
CA ASP A 899 -9.26 -11.23 21.22
C ASP A 899 -8.28 -10.03 21.13
N TYR A 900 -7.69 -9.81 19.95
CA TYR A 900 -6.71 -8.75 19.67
C TYR A 900 -6.63 -8.43 18.17
N LEU A 901 -5.93 -7.35 17.83
CA LEU A 901 -5.55 -7.01 16.46
C LEU A 901 -4.08 -7.41 16.23
N VAL A 902 -3.80 -8.09 15.12
CA VAL A 902 -2.43 -8.33 14.63
C VAL A 902 -2.23 -7.42 13.42
N ASP A 903 -1.41 -6.40 13.57
CA ASP A 903 -1.34 -5.21 12.71
C ASP A 903 -2.72 -4.58 12.48
N ILE A 904 -3.45 -5.09 11.48
CA ILE A 904 -4.76 -4.63 11.01
C ILE A 904 -5.86 -5.70 11.07
N LEU A 905 -5.51 -6.96 11.38
CA LEU A 905 -6.41 -8.13 11.26
C LEU A 905 -6.96 -8.59 12.63
N PRO A 906 -8.30 -8.58 12.84
CA PRO A 906 -8.94 -9.08 14.05
C PRO A 906 -8.74 -10.60 14.19
N THR A 907 -8.06 -10.98 15.27
CA THR A 907 -7.54 -12.34 15.49
C THR A 907 -7.90 -12.85 16.88
N GLY A 908 -8.00 -14.16 17.06
CA GLY A 908 -8.38 -14.77 18.34
C GLY A 908 -8.83 -16.22 18.22
N LEU A 909 -9.16 -16.85 19.34
CA LEU A 909 -9.54 -18.27 19.41
C LEU A 909 -10.88 -18.58 18.73
N ARG A 910 -11.77 -17.59 18.62
CA ARG A 910 -13.07 -17.70 17.92
C ARG A 910 -13.30 -16.61 16.88
N ALA A 911 -12.31 -15.74 16.66
CA ALA A 911 -12.45 -14.53 15.88
C ALA A 911 -12.89 -14.81 14.44
N GLN A 912 -13.82 -14.00 13.95
CA GLN A 912 -14.19 -13.92 12.54
C GLN A 912 -13.67 -12.56 12.05
N GLY A 913 -12.48 -12.57 11.45
CA GLY A 913 -11.78 -11.40 10.92
C GLY A 913 -11.84 -11.36 9.40
N LEU A 914 -12.01 -10.16 8.85
CA LEU A 914 -11.96 -9.87 7.43
C LEU A 914 -11.17 -8.59 7.22
N TYR A 915 -10.30 -8.58 6.22
CA TYR A 915 -9.61 -7.39 5.72
C TYR A 915 -9.72 -7.37 4.20
N LEU A 916 -10.13 -6.25 3.63
CA LEU A 916 -10.23 -6.03 2.18
C LEU A 916 -9.50 -4.74 1.82
N ALA A 917 -8.37 -4.83 1.13
CA ALA A 917 -7.76 -3.70 0.44
C ALA A 917 -8.15 -3.71 -1.05
N TYR A 918 -8.37 -2.52 -1.61
CA TYR A 918 -8.60 -2.32 -3.03
C TYR A 918 -8.00 -0.97 -3.45
N ALA A 919 -6.95 -1.01 -4.26
CA ALA A 919 -6.19 0.15 -4.73
C ALA A 919 -6.27 0.24 -6.25
N VAL A 920 -6.58 1.43 -6.76
CA VAL A 920 -6.83 1.64 -8.18
C VAL A 920 -6.31 2.97 -8.68
N GLY A 921 -5.98 3.01 -9.96
CA GLY A 921 -5.62 4.25 -10.63
C GLY A 921 -5.28 4.07 -12.10
N THR A 922 -4.79 5.15 -12.69
CA THR A 922 -4.31 5.19 -14.07
C THR A 922 -2.91 5.78 -14.13
N THR A 923 -2.04 5.20 -14.94
CA THR A 923 -0.70 5.71 -15.24
C THR A 923 -0.54 5.90 -16.74
N GLY A 924 0.30 6.84 -17.17
CA GLY A 924 0.57 7.11 -18.58
C GLY A 924 2.07 7.12 -18.84
N PHE A 925 2.51 6.48 -19.92
CA PHE A 925 3.89 6.61 -20.41
C PHE A 925 3.87 7.18 -21.83
N VAL A 926 4.84 8.06 -22.13
CA VAL A 926 5.05 8.57 -23.49
C VAL A 926 5.91 7.55 -24.23
N ASP A 927 5.38 7.02 -25.33
CA ASP A 927 6.14 6.15 -26.22
C ASP A 927 7.28 6.94 -26.90
N PRO A 928 8.56 6.60 -26.65
CA PRO A 928 9.69 7.37 -27.16
C PRO A 928 9.84 7.32 -28.70
N ASP A 929 9.17 6.39 -29.39
CA ASP A 929 9.21 6.27 -30.84
C ASP A 929 8.06 7.01 -31.55
N SER A 930 6.94 7.29 -30.85
CA SER A 930 5.74 7.91 -31.44
C SER A 930 5.33 9.24 -30.81
N ASP A 931 5.84 9.58 -29.62
CA ASP A 931 5.45 10.74 -28.80
C ASP A 931 3.96 10.69 -28.34
N GLU A 932 3.29 9.53 -28.50
CA GLU A 932 1.93 9.29 -28.00
C GLU A 932 1.95 8.80 -26.53
N THR A 933 1.06 9.36 -25.69
CA THR A 933 0.87 8.89 -24.32
C THR A 933 -0.02 7.66 -24.29
N ILE A 934 0.54 6.50 -23.97
CA ILE A 934 -0.21 5.26 -23.75
C ILE A 934 -0.63 5.20 -22.28
N ASN A 935 -1.94 5.20 -22.05
CA ASN A 935 -2.54 5.14 -20.71
C ASN A 935 -2.85 3.69 -20.31
N TYR A 936 -2.58 3.35 -19.06
CA TYR A 936 -2.86 2.06 -18.43
C TYR A 936 -3.70 2.27 -17.18
N GLY A 937 -4.71 1.43 -16.99
CA GLY A 937 -5.40 1.28 -15.71
C GLY A 937 -4.77 0.13 -14.91
N PHE A 938 -4.69 0.30 -13.59
CA PHE A 938 -4.33 -0.76 -12.65
C PHE A 938 -5.40 -0.89 -11.56
N GLU A 939 -5.74 -2.12 -11.20
CA GLU A 939 -6.66 -2.45 -10.12
C GLU A 939 -6.08 -3.62 -9.30
N ILE A 940 -5.66 -3.33 -8.08
CA ILE A 940 -5.00 -4.26 -7.15
C ILE A 940 -5.93 -4.50 -5.95
N ALA A 941 -6.06 -5.75 -5.54
CA ALA A 941 -6.95 -6.16 -4.45
C ALA A 941 -6.29 -7.19 -3.53
N ASP A 942 -6.55 -7.10 -2.23
CA ASP A 942 -6.25 -8.16 -1.26
C ASP A 942 -7.43 -8.37 -0.32
N LEU A 943 -7.96 -9.59 -0.29
CA LEU A 943 -8.98 -10.02 0.69
C LEU A 943 -8.37 -11.10 1.59
N ILE A 944 -8.15 -10.77 2.86
CA ILE A 944 -7.71 -11.69 3.90
C ILE A 944 -8.90 -12.01 4.80
N VAL A 945 -9.15 -13.30 5.05
CA VAL A 945 -10.17 -13.77 5.97
C VAL A 945 -9.55 -14.69 7.01
N PHE A 946 -9.71 -14.34 8.28
CA PHE A 946 -9.29 -15.13 9.43
C PHE A 946 -10.50 -15.71 10.15
N ARG A 947 -10.45 -17.01 10.47
CA ARG A 947 -11.50 -17.67 11.26
C ARG A 947 -10.90 -18.58 12.32
N GLY A 948 -11.12 -18.23 13.59
CA GLY A 948 -10.78 -19.04 14.76
C GLY A 948 -11.84 -20.09 15.09
N GLY A 949 -11.44 -21.15 15.78
CA GLY A 949 -12.36 -22.14 16.35
C GLY A 949 -13.09 -23.00 15.30
N VAL A 950 -12.51 -23.17 14.12
CA VAL A 950 -13.13 -23.92 13.02
C VAL A 950 -13.02 -25.42 13.26
N THR A 951 -14.15 -26.13 13.34
CA THR A 951 -14.19 -27.59 13.60
C THR A 951 -14.48 -28.43 12.35
N LEU A 952 -14.84 -27.79 11.22
CA LEU A 952 -15.30 -28.47 9.98
C LEU A 952 -14.22 -29.34 9.29
N LEU A 953 -12.97 -29.22 9.71
CA LEU A 953 -11.83 -30.01 9.22
C LEU A 953 -11.48 -31.22 10.11
N GLY A 954 -12.33 -31.54 11.10
CA GLY A 954 -12.23 -32.75 11.93
C GLY A 954 -11.45 -32.59 13.24
N ASN A 955 -10.88 -31.41 13.50
CA ASN A 955 -10.32 -31.07 14.80
C ASN A 955 -11.46 -30.67 15.78
N SER A 956 -11.75 -31.53 16.75
CA SER A 956 -12.80 -31.29 17.76
C SER A 956 -12.51 -30.13 18.71
N SER A 957 -11.26 -29.67 18.81
CA SER A 957 -10.86 -28.51 19.62
C SER A 957 -11.01 -27.19 18.86
N GLY A 958 -11.31 -27.24 17.56
CA GLY A 958 -11.23 -26.10 16.66
C GLY A 958 -9.79 -25.76 16.26
N GLU A 959 -9.63 -25.13 15.10
CA GLU A 959 -8.36 -24.55 14.65
C GLU A 959 -8.58 -23.16 14.03
N SER A 960 -7.47 -22.41 13.89
CA SER A 960 -7.46 -21.11 13.22
C SER A 960 -7.10 -21.27 11.74
N ILE A 961 -7.85 -20.61 10.86
CA ILE A 961 -7.69 -20.72 9.41
C ILE A 961 -7.60 -19.33 8.79
N GLY A 962 -6.54 -19.10 8.01
CA GLY A 962 -6.37 -17.94 7.15
C GLY A 962 -6.58 -18.30 5.67
N LEU A 963 -7.33 -17.45 4.97
CA LEU A 963 -7.47 -17.46 3.51
C LEU A 963 -7.13 -16.06 2.98
N THR A 964 -6.35 -16.00 1.91
CA THR A 964 -6.02 -14.76 1.20
C THR A 964 -6.43 -14.89 -0.26
N ILE A 965 -7.03 -13.84 -0.82
CA ILE A 965 -7.31 -13.71 -2.25
C ILE A 965 -6.66 -12.41 -2.70
N SER A 966 -5.62 -12.49 -3.53
CA SER A 966 -4.92 -11.33 -4.09
C SER A 966 -5.26 -11.20 -5.57
N ALA A 967 -5.56 -10.02 -6.09
CA ALA A 967 -5.74 -9.79 -7.52
C ALA A 967 -4.88 -8.61 -7.98
N ASN A 968 -4.34 -8.72 -9.18
CA ASN A 968 -3.80 -7.59 -9.93
C ASN A 968 -4.40 -7.66 -11.34
N ALA A 969 -4.92 -6.54 -11.82
CA ALA A 969 -5.38 -6.36 -13.19
C ALA A 969 -4.77 -5.08 -13.75
N GLU A 970 -3.90 -5.23 -14.75
CA GLU A 970 -3.31 -4.13 -15.51
C GLU A 970 -3.82 -4.21 -16.96
N TYR A 971 -4.26 -3.08 -17.51
CA TYR A 971 -4.80 -3.04 -18.87
C TYR A 971 -4.50 -1.70 -19.56
N ALA A 972 -4.11 -1.76 -20.84
CA ALA A 972 -4.00 -0.57 -21.67
C ALA A 972 -5.40 -0.02 -21.99
N ILE A 973 -5.59 1.28 -21.77
CA ILE A 973 -6.81 2.01 -22.11
C ILE A 973 -6.71 2.44 -23.57
N ASP A 974 -7.69 2.04 -24.38
CA ASP A 974 -7.79 2.39 -25.80
C ASP A 974 -9.21 2.88 -26.09
N GLU A 975 -9.35 4.13 -26.55
CA GLU A 975 -10.63 4.74 -26.91
C GLU A 975 -11.38 3.95 -28.00
N ASN A 976 -10.66 3.19 -28.83
CA ASN A 976 -11.19 2.35 -29.90
C ASN A 976 -11.39 0.88 -29.47
N GLY A 977 -11.06 0.52 -28.23
CA GLY A 977 -11.15 -0.84 -27.71
C GLY A 977 -12.59 -1.38 -27.72
N GLU A 978 -12.75 -2.67 -28.06
CA GLU A 978 -14.06 -3.32 -28.12
C GLU A 978 -14.48 -3.98 -26.78
N GLN A 979 -13.55 -4.14 -25.83
CA GLN A 979 -13.81 -4.81 -24.54
C GLN A 979 -13.99 -3.82 -23.38
N GLN A 980 -14.63 -4.28 -22.31
CA GLN A 980 -14.65 -3.59 -21.02
C GLN A 980 -13.42 -4.02 -20.19
N PRO A 981 -12.89 -3.15 -19.31
CA PRO A 981 -11.90 -3.58 -18.32
C PRO A 981 -12.52 -4.62 -17.35
N CYS A 982 -11.68 -5.47 -16.77
CA CYS A 982 -12.15 -6.57 -15.91
C CYS A 982 -12.55 -6.12 -14.50
N GLY A 983 -11.91 -5.09 -13.96
CA GLY A 983 -12.19 -4.60 -12.62
C GLY A 983 -13.41 -3.69 -12.58
N VAL A 984 -13.50 -2.85 -11.55
CA VAL A 984 -14.69 -2.05 -11.24
C VAL A 984 -14.55 -0.57 -11.57
N ILE A 985 -13.35 0.00 -11.75
CA ILE A 985 -13.23 1.40 -12.19
C ILE A 985 -13.90 1.56 -13.56
N ASN A 986 -14.85 2.49 -13.65
CA ASN A 986 -15.36 3.04 -14.91
C ASN A 986 -15.65 1.98 -16.00
N ARG A 987 -16.05 0.74 -15.62
CA ARG A 987 -16.23 -0.42 -16.54
C ARG A 987 -17.21 -0.17 -17.69
N LYS A 988 -18.01 0.90 -17.58
CA LYS A 988 -18.94 1.38 -18.61
C LYS A 988 -18.37 2.50 -19.49
N GLU A 989 -17.47 3.33 -18.94
CA GLU A 989 -16.88 4.51 -19.58
C GLU A 989 -15.60 4.13 -20.36
N LEU A 990 -14.70 3.35 -19.74
CA LEU A 990 -13.43 2.90 -20.33
C LEU A 990 -13.60 1.77 -21.36
N ARG A 991 -12.61 1.66 -22.25
CA ARG A 991 -12.48 0.63 -23.28
C ARG A 991 -11.04 0.10 -23.32
N VAL A 992 -10.91 -1.19 -23.63
CA VAL A 992 -9.63 -1.91 -23.67
C VAL A 992 -9.62 -2.93 -24.81
N ASN A 993 -8.44 -3.33 -25.26
CA ASN A 993 -8.28 -4.34 -26.32
C ASN A 993 -8.32 -5.78 -25.78
N SER A 994 -7.80 -5.99 -24.58
CA SER A 994 -7.81 -7.26 -23.86
C SER A 994 -7.70 -7.00 -22.37
N CYS A 995 -8.34 -7.84 -21.55
CA CYS A 995 -8.09 -7.86 -20.12
C CYS A 995 -8.23 -9.29 -19.57
N GLU A 996 -7.26 -9.72 -18.75
CA GLU A 996 -7.30 -10.98 -18.02
C GLU A 996 -7.10 -10.69 -16.52
N ALA A 997 -8.20 -10.48 -15.77
CA ALA A 997 -8.12 -10.43 -14.31
C ALA A 997 -8.08 -11.83 -13.72
N VAL A 998 -7.02 -12.10 -12.96
CA VAL A 998 -6.81 -13.35 -12.23
C VAL A 998 -6.64 -13.02 -10.75
N GLY A 999 -7.63 -13.39 -9.94
CA GLY A 999 -7.45 -13.46 -8.50
C GLY A 999 -6.72 -14.75 -8.14
N TYR A 1000 -5.72 -14.67 -7.29
CA TYR A 1000 -4.95 -15.80 -6.80
C TYR A 1000 -5.49 -16.21 -5.43
N LEU A 1001 -5.92 -17.46 -5.31
CA LEU A 1001 -6.50 -18.02 -4.09
C LEU A 1001 -5.41 -18.74 -3.28
N THR A 1002 -5.13 -18.22 -2.10
CA THR A 1002 -4.10 -18.70 -1.20
C THR A 1002 -4.72 -19.16 0.12
N PHE A 1003 -4.44 -20.39 0.55
CA PHE A 1003 -4.99 -20.97 1.79
C PHE A 1003 -3.87 -21.51 2.66
N ARG A 1004 -3.85 -21.11 3.94
CA ARG A 1004 -2.71 -21.39 4.83
C ARG A 1004 -1.37 -21.02 4.17
N ASN A 1005 -1.36 -19.89 3.47
CA ASN A 1005 -0.23 -19.30 2.76
C ASN A 1005 0.27 -20.05 1.51
N SER A 1006 -0.47 -21.05 1.03
CA SER A 1006 -0.17 -21.80 -0.20
C SER A 1006 -1.11 -21.42 -1.35
N LEU A 1007 -0.56 -21.17 -2.55
CA LEU A 1007 -1.35 -20.91 -3.76
C LEU A 1007 -2.04 -22.21 -4.24
N ILE A 1008 -3.37 -22.24 -4.12
CA ILE A 1008 -4.21 -23.43 -4.32
C ILE A 1008 -5.23 -23.28 -5.45
N GLY A 1009 -5.28 -22.14 -6.12
CA GLY A 1009 -6.17 -21.92 -7.25
C GLY A 1009 -6.18 -20.48 -7.73
N VAL A 1010 -6.97 -20.24 -8.78
CA VAL A 1010 -7.23 -18.91 -9.32
C VAL A 1010 -8.72 -18.67 -9.50
N ILE A 1011 -9.14 -17.42 -9.32
CA ILE A 1011 -10.49 -16.92 -9.49
C ILE A 1011 -10.50 -16.07 -10.76
N ARG A 1012 -11.42 -16.34 -11.68
CA ARG A 1012 -11.58 -15.56 -12.91
C ARG A 1012 -13.03 -15.46 -13.35
N GLU A 1013 -13.36 -14.37 -14.04
CA GLU A 1013 -14.63 -14.20 -14.73
C GLU A 1013 -14.60 -15.04 -16.02
N GLU A 1014 -15.38 -16.14 -16.08
CA GLU A 1014 -15.43 -16.99 -17.29
C GLU A 1014 -16.60 -16.61 -18.23
N ARG A 1015 -17.53 -15.78 -17.74
CA ARG A 1015 -18.63 -15.11 -18.46
C ARG A 1015 -19.00 -13.87 -17.66
N ASP A 1016 -19.62 -12.88 -18.32
CA ASP A 1016 -20.14 -11.66 -17.68
C ASP A 1016 -20.88 -11.98 -16.37
N GLY A 1017 -20.33 -11.50 -15.24
CA GLY A 1017 -20.82 -11.70 -13.88
C GLY A 1017 -20.55 -13.08 -13.23
N VAL A 1018 -20.04 -14.08 -13.96
CA VAL A 1018 -19.87 -15.46 -13.48
C VAL A 1018 -18.42 -15.74 -13.10
N TYR A 1019 -18.14 -15.75 -11.79
CA TYR A 1019 -16.81 -15.99 -11.24
C TYR A 1019 -16.60 -17.46 -10.85
N VAL A 1020 -15.49 -18.02 -11.34
CA VAL A 1020 -15.12 -19.43 -11.17
C VAL A 1020 -13.78 -19.53 -10.46
N VAL A 1021 -13.73 -20.22 -9.31
CA VAL A 1021 -12.48 -20.72 -8.74
C VAL A 1021 -12.07 -21.96 -9.52
N ARG A 1022 -10.90 -21.92 -10.15
CA ARG A 1022 -10.16 -23.06 -10.67
C ARG A 1022 -9.13 -23.45 -9.61
N PHE A 1023 -9.35 -24.55 -8.90
CA PHE A 1023 -8.35 -25.06 -7.97
C PHE A 1023 -7.14 -25.60 -8.74
N ILE A 1024 -5.98 -25.70 -8.09
CA ILE A 1024 -4.80 -26.32 -8.70
C ILE A 1024 -5.16 -27.70 -9.24
N ASP A 1025 -5.85 -28.55 -8.47
CA ASP A 1025 -6.35 -29.89 -8.90
C ASP A 1025 -7.40 -29.86 -10.05
N GLY A 1026 -7.66 -28.68 -10.64
CA GLY A 1026 -8.50 -28.40 -11.82
C GLY A 1026 -9.97 -28.76 -11.70
N GLN A 1027 -10.40 -29.22 -10.53
CA GLN A 1027 -11.79 -29.07 -10.13
C GLN A 1027 -12.10 -27.57 -10.01
N PHE A 1028 -13.38 -27.24 -10.06
CA PHE A 1028 -13.83 -25.86 -10.00
C PHE A 1028 -15.00 -25.67 -9.06
N LEU A 1029 -15.12 -24.46 -8.52
CA LEU A 1029 -16.27 -24.00 -7.75
C LEU A 1029 -16.77 -22.71 -8.39
N ILE A 1030 -18.08 -22.62 -8.62
CA ILE A 1030 -18.73 -21.38 -9.07
C ILE A 1030 -19.10 -20.62 -7.81
N LEU A 1031 -18.63 -19.38 -7.68
CA LEU A 1031 -18.90 -18.55 -6.48
C LEU A 1031 -20.27 -17.87 -6.56
N GLY A 1032 -20.69 -17.48 -7.76
CA GLY A 1032 -21.95 -16.80 -8.03
C GLY A 1032 -22.05 -16.33 -9.49
N GLY A 1033 -23.21 -15.76 -9.83
CA GLY A 1033 -23.57 -15.14 -11.10
C GLY A 1033 -24.96 -14.50 -11.02
#